data_AF-A0A7W9NFI6-F1
#
_entry.id   AF-A0A7W9NFI6-F1
#
_cell.length_a   1.000
_cell.length_b   1.000
_cell.length_c   1.000
_cell.angle_alpha   90.00
_cell.angle_beta   90.00
_cell.angle_gamma   90.00
#
_symmetry.space_group_name_H-M   'P 1'
#
loop_
_entity.id
_entity.type
_entity.pdbx_description
1 polymer ?
#
loop_
_entity_poly.entity_id
_entity_poly.type
_entity_poly.pdbx_seq_one_letter_code
_entity_poly.pdbx_strand_id
1 'polypeptide(L)'
;MAKRVLTAALAGLLMITGLAVTAPTAAADSAPTVKPPMGWSSWSFVRKNPTAAIIEAQAKAMKDSGLTRLGYQYVNIDDFWYQCPGAQGPNVDQYGRWVIDSTKFPAQGAKSGIQATADYVHSLGLKFGLYMTPGIAKQAVEQNTAIEGTPYHAADIATSYNEANYNCGGMVGIDFTKPGAQAFIDGWAKQFASWGVDYLKLDGVGTQDIQDVQAWSEALRNTGRKIHLELSNNLDINNAKAWQDLADGWRTGGDVECYCGANDSSFPLTSWASVASRFDQVADWAPYGGPAGFNDYDSVEIGNGANNGLTLDERKTQLSLWSLAASPLFLGTDLTHLDPTDLSLLRNEDVLAVDQDGIDAKRISGDADTQVFAKKETNGDVIVGLFNTAAAPRAVSTTAAALGLPRAADYSLQDLWSREKTESTGTISVDVPAHGVALYRVRALHHVDLGAKPNTSVSLTWDAAGSDSLKRTGVLEFVDNGSTPVRNVSLALKASSGASVTPASVPTRQIVWPGEKIRVPFTVAIPASDNLFTTTSVKATADFRYLVGGSGELAAADSTTVNHPVTGPYQTFASTTAQFSQVGDRLGIQAQGADLWGSVNEYGAMYLPGKEHDGSTTVVKIDSQSDTNVWAKAGIMVRNDITNANAGAGHVILAETPGNGFLLDWDSDGDGLLDQQASVASAVYPAWLKLVRSGTTFSGYYSTDGTTWNLVGTGDVPSAAATQDVGVYAISHAPRTTAEVDFSGFSTN
;
A
#
# COMPACT_ATOMS: atom_id res chain seq x y z
N MET A 1 63.99 -6.71 -48.35
CA MET A 1 64.78 -5.48 -48.09
C MET A 1 63.87 -4.28 -48.20
N ALA A 2 64.21 -3.21 -47.48
CA ALA A 2 63.40 -2.05 -47.19
C ALA A 2 62.89 -1.25 -48.40
N LYS A 3 61.74 -0.59 -48.17
CA LYS A 3 61.41 0.81 -48.51
C LYS A 3 61.34 1.24 -49.99
N ARG A 4 60.16 1.76 -50.39
CA ARG A 4 59.85 3.20 -50.66
C ARG A 4 58.81 3.38 -51.79
N VAL A 5 57.61 3.84 -51.41
CA VAL A 5 57.09 5.23 -51.56
C VAL A 5 57.22 5.96 -52.91
N LEU A 6 56.05 6.54 -53.30
CA LEU A 6 55.72 7.71 -54.15
C LEU A 6 55.76 7.58 -55.69
N THR A 7 54.67 8.01 -56.33
CA THR A 7 54.66 9.27 -57.12
C THR A 7 53.24 9.83 -57.30
N ALA A 8 53.16 11.16 -57.35
CA ALA A 8 51.98 11.99 -57.57
C ALA A 8 51.90 12.49 -59.03
N ALA A 9 50.73 12.97 -59.49
CA ALA A 9 50.55 14.23 -60.24
C ALA A 9 49.09 14.47 -60.68
N LEU A 10 48.72 15.77 -60.69
CA LEU A 10 47.44 16.42 -60.99
C LEU A 10 47.05 16.44 -62.48
N ALA A 11 45.74 16.49 -62.78
CA ALA A 11 45.06 17.54 -63.58
C ALA A 11 43.53 17.34 -63.57
N GLY A 12 42.76 18.42 -63.42
CA GLY A 12 41.35 18.40 -62.98
C GLY A 12 40.24 18.31 -64.04
N LEU A 13 38.99 18.29 -63.56
CA LEU A 13 37.78 18.66 -64.32
C LEU A 13 36.59 18.98 -63.38
N LEU A 14 35.73 19.88 -63.87
CA LEU A 14 34.43 20.38 -63.41
C LEU A 14 33.68 19.57 -62.32
N MET A 15 33.25 20.25 -61.24
CA MET A 15 32.18 19.77 -60.36
C MET A 15 30.81 20.22 -60.85
N ILE A 16 29.95 19.25 -61.19
CA ILE A 16 28.50 19.38 -61.26
C ILE A 16 27.96 18.81 -59.95
N THR A 17 27.34 19.65 -59.11
CA THR A 17 26.71 19.24 -57.85
C THR A 17 25.38 18.54 -58.13
N GLY A 18 25.41 17.21 -58.16
CA GLY A 18 24.22 16.37 -58.11
C GLY A 18 23.69 16.29 -56.67
N LEU A 19 22.46 16.75 -56.45
CA LEU A 19 21.68 16.51 -55.24
C LEU A 19 21.40 15.00 -55.13
N ALA A 20 22.10 14.31 -54.24
CA ALA A 20 21.76 12.96 -53.82
C ALA A 20 20.59 13.03 -52.83
N VAL A 21 19.44 12.50 -53.23
CA VAL A 21 18.33 12.20 -52.31
C VAL A 21 18.82 11.07 -51.40
N THR A 22 19.16 11.41 -50.15
CA THR A 22 19.44 10.42 -49.11
C THR A 22 18.11 9.80 -48.68
N ALA A 23 17.96 8.49 -48.90
CA ALA A 23 16.89 7.71 -48.29
C ALA A 23 16.94 7.88 -46.76
N PRO A 24 15.79 7.88 -46.05
CA PRO A 24 15.78 7.97 -44.61
C PRO A 24 16.52 6.77 -44.03
N THR A 25 17.53 7.02 -43.21
CA THR A 25 18.16 6.01 -42.36
C THR A 25 17.07 5.45 -41.45
N ALA A 26 16.73 4.17 -41.63
CA ALA A 26 15.94 3.44 -40.67
C ALA A 26 16.56 3.63 -39.29
N ALA A 27 15.76 4.15 -38.35
CA ALA A 27 16.12 4.15 -36.95
C ALA A 27 16.52 2.72 -36.59
N ALA A 28 17.64 2.55 -35.87
CA ALA A 28 17.97 1.26 -35.31
C ALA A 28 16.79 0.81 -34.45
N ASP A 29 16.08 -0.22 -34.89
CA ASP A 29 15.04 -0.87 -34.11
C ASP A 29 15.69 -1.34 -32.81
N SER A 30 15.45 -0.60 -31.72
CA SER A 30 15.65 -1.09 -30.37
C SER A 30 14.87 -2.40 -30.25
N ALA A 31 15.51 -3.45 -29.70
CA ALA A 31 14.84 -4.71 -29.42
C ALA A 31 13.46 -4.44 -28.77
N PRO A 32 12.39 -5.17 -29.14
CA PRO A 32 11.06 -4.91 -28.60
C PRO A 32 11.13 -4.93 -27.07
N THR A 33 10.79 -3.79 -26.45
CA THR A 33 10.75 -3.64 -24.99
C THR A 33 9.76 -4.66 -24.42
N VAL A 34 10.23 -5.50 -23.49
CA VAL A 34 9.34 -6.37 -22.72
C VAL A 34 8.47 -5.46 -21.85
N LYS A 35 7.15 -5.64 -21.93
CA LYS A 35 6.16 -4.80 -21.24
C LYS A 35 5.51 -5.58 -20.10
N PRO A 36 5.13 -4.92 -18.99
CA PRO A 36 4.30 -5.54 -17.96
C PRO A 36 3.02 -6.10 -18.57
N PRO A 37 2.59 -7.31 -18.19
CA PRO A 37 1.36 -7.89 -18.68
C PRO A 37 0.15 -7.09 -18.18
N MET A 38 -0.86 -6.93 -19.04
CA MET A 38 -2.13 -6.27 -18.70
C MET A 38 -3.30 -7.21 -18.99
N GLY A 39 -4.28 -7.27 -18.10
CA GLY A 39 -5.38 -8.22 -18.26
C GLY A 39 -6.41 -8.14 -17.15
N TRP A 40 -7.02 -9.29 -16.86
CA TRP A 40 -7.99 -9.48 -15.80
C TRP A 40 -7.77 -10.83 -15.12
N SER A 41 -7.96 -10.89 -13.81
CA SER A 41 -7.92 -12.11 -13.02
C SER A 41 -9.24 -12.31 -12.28
N SER A 42 -9.68 -13.56 -12.15
CA SER A 42 -10.98 -13.87 -11.56
C SER A 42 -11.03 -13.76 -10.03
N TRP A 43 -9.90 -13.67 -9.35
CA TRP A 43 -9.84 -13.81 -7.89
C TRP A 43 -10.69 -12.79 -7.15
N SER A 44 -10.47 -11.49 -7.36
CA SER A 44 -11.04 -10.42 -6.51
C SER A 44 -12.58 -10.41 -6.54
N PHE A 45 -13.17 -10.42 -7.74
CA PHE A 45 -14.63 -10.41 -7.93
C PHE A 45 -15.28 -11.80 -7.90
N VAL A 46 -14.80 -12.76 -8.71
CA VAL A 46 -15.47 -14.07 -8.90
C VAL A 46 -15.15 -15.04 -7.77
N ARG A 47 -13.96 -14.93 -7.18
CA ARG A 47 -13.48 -15.73 -6.05
C ARG A 47 -13.67 -17.23 -6.29
N LYS A 48 -14.48 -17.88 -5.44
CA LYS A 48 -14.59 -19.34 -5.32
C LYS A 48 -15.45 -20.00 -6.40
N ASN A 49 -16.12 -19.20 -7.25
CA ASN A 49 -17.15 -19.69 -8.16
C ASN A 49 -16.89 -19.41 -9.65
N PRO A 50 -15.66 -19.60 -10.17
CA PRO A 50 -15.44 -19.43 -11.61
C PRO A 50 -16.16 -20.53 -12.39
N THR A 51 -16.72 -20.16 -13.54
CA THR A 51 -17.30 -21.09 -14.53
C THR A 51 -16.91 -20.64 -15.93
N ALA A 52 -16.91 -21.54 -16.91
CA ALA A 52 -16.64 -21.19 -18.31
C ALA A 52 -17.49 -19.98 -18.75
N ALA A 53 -18.80 -20.01 -18.46
CA ALA A 53 -19.71 -18.92 -18.81
C ALA A 53 -19.34 -17.56 -18.20
N ILE A 54 -18.90 -17.53 -16.93
CA ILE A 54 -18.46 -16.29 -16.27
C ILE A 54 -17.17 -15.79 -16.94
N ILE A 55 -16.18 -16.65 -17.13
CA ILE A 55 -14.88 -16.27 -17.72
C ILE A 55 -15.07 -15.77 -19.17
N GLU A 56 -15.87 -16.46 -19.97
CA GLU A 56 -16.21 -16.06 -21.33
C GLU A 56 -16.93 -14.70 -21.38
N ALA A 57 -17.81 -14.42 -20.41
CA ALA A 57 -18.49 -13.13 -20.28
C ALA A 57 -17.52 -11.99 -19.95
N GLN A 58 -16.58 -12.21 -19.02
CA GLN A 58 -15.55 -11.24 -18.64
C GLN A 58 -14.60 -10.97 -19.83
N ALA A 59 -14.17 -12.01 -20.54
CA ALA A 59 -13.35 -11.89 -21.74
C ALA A 59 -14.05 -11.06 -22.83
N LYS A 60 -15.34 -11.34 -23.06
CA LYS A 60 -16.15 -10.56 -24.01
C LYS A 60 -16.30 -9.11 -23.57
N ALA A 61 -16.54 -8.85 -22.29
CA ALA A 61 -16.65 -7.50 -21.76
C ALA A 61 -15.34 -6.70 -21.89
N MET A 62 -14.18 -7.33 -21.68
CA MET A 62 -12.87 -6.71 -21.93
C MET A 62 -12.69 -6.30 -23.39
N LYS A 63 -13.13 -7.14 -24.34
CA LYS A 63 -13.10 -6.82 -25.77
C LYS A 63 -14.04 -5.67 -26.12
N ASP A 64 -15.30 -5.77 -25.70
CA ASP A 64 -16.36 -4.82 -26.06
C ASP A 64 -16.12 -3.43 -25.43
N SER A 65 -15.54 -3.39 -24.22
CA SER A 65 -15.10 -2.16 -23.56
C SER A 65 -13.87 -1.53 -24.22
N GLY A 66 -13.30 -2.12 -25.26
CA GLY A 66 -12.19 -1.55 -26.01
C GLY A 66 -10.84 -1.52 -25.28
N LEU A 67 -10.77 -2.06 -24.05
CA LEU A 67 -9.54 -2.19 -23.28
C LEU A 67 -8.48 -3.00 -24.05
N THR A 68 -8.90 -3.96 -24.85
CA THR A 68 -8.02 -4.74 -25.74
C THR A 68 -7.18 -3.90 -26.70
N ARG A 69 -7.67 -2.73 -27.15
CA ARG A 69 -6.90 -1.82 -28.01
C ARG A 69 -5.77 -1.10 -27.28
N LEU A 70 -5.82 -1.10 -25.94
CA LEU A 70 -4.88 -0.42 -25.06
C LEU A 70 -3.83 -1.35 -24.45
N GLY A 71 -3.92 -2.66 -24.71
CA GLY A 71 -2.93 -3.65 -24.27
C GLY A 71 -3.44 -4.69 -23.27
N TYR A 72 -4.65 -4.50 -22.70
CA TYR A 72 -5.30 -5.51 -21.86
C TYR A 72 -5.62 -6.75 -22.69
N GLN A 73 -4.89 -7.83 -22.44
CA GLN A 73 -4.90 -9.00 -23.32
C GLN A 73 -5.03 -10.34 -22.58
N TYR A 74 -4.74 -10.41 -21.28
CA TYR A 74 -4.82 -11.65 -20.52
C TYR A 74 -6.16 -11.79 -19.80
N VAL A 75 -6.76 -12.98 -19.86
CA VAL A 75 -7.93 -13.39 -19.06
C VAL A 75 -7.53 -14.61 -18.27
N ASN A 76 -7.30 -14.41 -16.97
CA ASN A 76 -6.79 -15.44 -16.08
C ASN A 76 -7.92 -16.02 -15.25
N ILE A 77 -8.01 -17.35 -15.24
CA ILE A 77 -8.78 -18.07 -14.24
C ILE A 77 -7.85 -18.33 -13.06
N ASP A 78 -8.21 -17.78 -11.91
CA ASP A 78 -7.54 -18.05 -10.64
C ASP A 78 -7.98 -19.43 -10.09
N ASP A 79 -7.91 -19.65 -8.77
CA ASP A 79 -8.24 -20.93 -8.15
C ASP A 79 -9.68 -21.43 -8.45
N PHE A 80 -9.98 -22.69 -8.11
CA PHE A 80 -11.30 -23.36 -8.20
C PHE A 80 -11.78 -23.79 -9.60
N TRP A 81 -10.88 -23.92 -10.58
CA TRP A 81 -11.19 -24.52 -11.90
C TRP A 81 -11.26 -26.06 -11.89
N TYR A 82 -10.75 -26.68 -10.83
CA TYR A 82 -10.62 -28.13 -10.64
C TYR A 82 -11.54 -28.63 -9.52
N GLN A 83 -11.67 -29.95 -9.40
CA GLN A 83 -12.44 -30.59 -8.34
C GLN A 83 -11.69 -30.52 -7.00
N CYS A 84 -12.23 -29.75 -6.06
CA CYS A 84 -11.74 -29.63 -4.69
C CYS A 84 -12.76 -30.19 -3.68
N PRO A 85 -12.70 -31.49 -3.34
CA PRO A 85 -13.71 -32.11 -2.47
C PRO A 85 -13.48 -31.92 -0.97
N GLY A 86 -12.38 -31.31 -0.52
CA GLY A 86 -12.10 -31.06 0.89
C GLY A 86 -10.62 -31.14 1.25
N ALA A 87 -10.34 -31.29 2.55
CA ALA A 87 -8.98 -31.19 3.12
C ALA A 87 -7.95 -32.22 2.59
N GLN A 88 -8.40 -33.29 1.93
CA GLN A 88 -7.55 -34.24 1.22
C GLN A 88 -6.86 -33.65 -0.02
N GLY A 89 -7.28 -32.46 -0.47
CA GLY A 89 -6.76 -31.79 -1.64
C GLY A 89 -7.51 -32.14 -2.94
N PRO A 90 -6.98 -31.70 -4.09
CA PRO A 90 -7.61 -31.86 -5.39
C PRO A 90 -7.82 -33.33 -5.77
N ASN A 91 -8.91 -33.62 -6.47
CA ASN A 91 -9.02 -34.91 -7.15
C ASN A 91 -8.01 -35.00 -8.30
N VAL A 92 -7.44 -36.18 -8.53
CA VAL A 92 -6.42 -36.37 -9.56
C VAL A 92 -6.79 -37.40 -10.65
N ASP A 93 -6.23 -37.20 -11.84
CA ASP A 93 -6.28 -38.14 -12.95
C ASP A 93 -5.32 -39.32 -12.73
N GLN A 94 -5.32 -40.28 -13.64
CA GLN A 94 -4.46 -41.46 -13.59
C GLN A 94 -2.93 -41.16 -13.58
N TYR A 95 -2.55 -39.90 -13.85
CA TYR A 95 -1.18 -39.42 -13.84
C TYR A 95 -0.87 -38.46 -12.68
N GLY A 96 -1.78 -38.31 -11.72
CA GLY A 96 -1.60 -37.46 -10.56
C GLY A 96 -1.87 -35.97 -10.80
N ARG A 97 -2.48 -35.60 -11.95
CA ARG A 97 -2.81 -34.20 -12.29
C ARG A 97 -4.25 -33.86 -11.89
N TRP A 98 -4.54 -32.63 -11.50
CA TRP A 98 -5.86 -32.24 -11.02
C TRP A 98 -6.94 -32.42 -12.07
N VAL A 99 -8.08 -32.97 -11.64
CA VAL A 99 -9.26 -33.17 -12.48
C VAL A 99 -10.04 -31.87 -12.60
N ILE A 100 -10.31 -31.45 -13.84
CA ILE A 100 -11.18 -30.30 -14.15
C ILE A 100 -12.57 -30.53 -13.52
N ASP A 101 -13.14 -29.50 -12.90
CA ASP A 101 -14.55 -29.55 -12.50
C ASP A 101 -15.44 -29.38 -13.74
N SER A 102 -15.91 -30.51 -14.28
CA SER A 102 -16.74 -30.53 -15.48
C SER A 102 -18.13 -29.92 -15.30
N THR A 103 -18.57 -29.66 -14.06
CA THR A 103 -19.81 -28.94 -13.79
C THR A 103 -19.65 -27.43 -13.99
N LYS A 104 -18.44 -26.91 -13.74
CA LYS A 104 -18.07 -25.50 -13.94
C LYS A 104 -17.49 -25.25 -15.34
N PHE A 105 -16.73 -26.22 -15.86
CA PHE A 105 -16.02 -26.16 -17.14
C PHE A 105 -16.37 -27.41 -17.97
N PRO A 106 -17.55 -27.42 -18.63
CA PRO A 106 -17.99 -28.57 -19.42
C PRO A 106 -17.13 -28.78 -20.67
N ALA A 107 -16.79 -30.03 -20.96
CA ALA A 107 -16.03 -30.40 -22.17
C ALA A 107 -16.85 -30.15 -23.45
N GLN A 108 -16.16 -29.85 -24.55
CA GLN A 108 -16.77 -29.66 -25.87
C GLN A 108 -16.17 -30.65 -26.88
N GLY A 109 -16.88 -31.77 -27.09
CA GLY A 109 -16.38 -32.87 -27.92
C GLY A 109 -15.11 -33.48 -27.33
N ALA A 110 -14.01 -33.44 -28.08
CA ALA A 110 -12.71 -33.94 -27.64
C ALA A 110 -11.91 -32.94 -26.79
N LYS A 111 -12.35 -31.67 -26.72
CA LYS A 111 -11.66 -30.62 -25.97
C LYS A 111 -12.09 -30.65 -24.51
N SER A 112 -11.13 -30.53 -23.60
CA SER A 112 -11.43 -30.32 -22.17
C SER A 112 -12.19 -29.00 -21.99
N GLY A 113 -12.90 -28.83 -20.87
CA GLY A 113 -13.63 -27.58 -20.61
C GLY A 113 -12.72 -26.36 -20.50
N ILE A 114 -11.52 -26.54 -19.96
CA ILE A 114 -10.50 -25.48 -19.91
C ILE A 114 -10.00 -25.13 -21.31
N GLN A 115 -9.69 -26.13 -22.15
CA GLN A 115 -9.29 -25.88 -23.53
C GLN A 115 -10.39 -25.18 -24.34
N ALA A 116 -11.65 -25.59 -24.16
CA ALA A 116 -12.78 -24.93 -24.83
C ALA A 116 -12.92 -23.46 -24.41
N THR A 117 -12.73 -23.17 -23.12
CA THR A 117 -12.74 -21.79 -22.60
C THR A 117 -11.56 -20.97 -23.16
N ALA A 118 -10.35 -21.56 -23.18
CA ALA A 118 -9.17 -20.94 -23.75
C ALA A 118 -9.35 -20.61 -25.24
N ASP A 119 -9.87 -21.56 -26.02
CA ASP A 119 -10.17 -21.36 -27.44
C ASP A 119 -11.17 -20.21 -27.67
N TYR A 120 -12.19 -20.08 -26.81
CA TYR A 120 -13.12 -18.95 -26.87
C TYR A 120 -12.39 -17.62 -26.59
N VAL A 121 -11.58 -17.55 -25.54
CA VAL A 121 -10.77 -16.36 -25.21
C VAL A 121 -9.84 -16.01 -26.38
N HIS A 122 -9.16 -16.98 -26.99
CA HIS A 122 -8.32 -16.76 -28.17
C HIS A 122 -9.11 -16.29 -29.38
N SER A 123 -10.34 -16.78 -29.58
CA SER A 123 -11.22 -16.31 -30.68
C SER A 123 -11.56 -14.83 -30.58
N LEU A 124 -11.46 -14.26 -29.37
CA LEU A 124 -11.64 -12.83 -29.13
C LEU A 124 -10.37 -12.00 -29.43
N GLY A 125 -9.22 -12.64 -29.65
CA GLY A 125 -7.90 -12.01 -29.80
C GLY A 125 -7.19 -11.79 -28.46
N LEU A 126 -7.66 -12.43 -27.39
CA LEU A 126 -7.10 -12.38 -26.05
C LEU A 126 -6.18 -13.59 -25.80
N LYS A 127 -5.53 -13.61 -24.64
CA LYS A 127 -4.68 -14.67 -24.10
C LYS A 127 -5.32 -15.25 -22.84
N PHE A 128 -5.09 -16.53 -22.60
CA PHE A 128 -5.74 -17.26 -21.52
C PHE A 128 -4.74 -17.66 -20.44
N GLY A 129 -5.08 -17.45 -19.16
CA GLY A 129 -4.25 -17.82 -18.03
C GLY A 129 -4.90 -18.79 -17.05
N LEU A 130 -4.07 -19.53 -16.32
CA LEU A 130 -4.51 -20.55 -15.35
C LEU A 130 -3.73 -20.47 -14.03
N TYR A 131 -4.29 -21.07 -12.99
CA TYR A 131 -3.77 -21.16 -11.63
C TYR A 131 -3.24 -22.57 -11.29
N MET A 132 -2.13 -22.64 -10.55
CA MET A 132 -1.54 -23.85 -9.97
C MET A 132 -0.86 -23.54 -8.63
N THR A 133 -0.52 -24.56 -7.84
CA THR A 133 0.35 -24.45 -6.65
C THR A 133 1.57 -25.38 -6.77
N PRO A 134 2.68 -25.14 -6.05
CA PRO A 134 3.78 -26.09 -5.92
C PRO A 134 3.35 -27.46 -5.41
N GLY A 135 4.22 -28.45 -5.64
CA GLY A 135 4.10 -29.79 -5.11
C GLY A 135 3.16 -30.73 -5.88
N ILE A 136 2.79 -31.81 -5.20
CA ILE A 136 1.94 -32.90 -5.70
C ILE A 136 0.80 -33.17 -4.72
N ALA A 137 -0.39 -33.51 -5.23
CA ALA A 137 -1.55 -33.79 -4.39
C ALA A 137 -1.34 -35.02 -3.51
N LYS A 138 -1.69 -34.94 -2.22
CA LYS A 138 -1.71 -36.08 -1.30
C LYS A 138 -2.53 -37.23 -1.85
N GLN A 139 -3.64 -36.93 -2.52
CA GLN A 139 -4.44 -37.95 -3.15
C GLN A 139 -3.69 -38.73 -4.25
N ALA A 140 -2.84 -38.06 -5.05
CA ALA A 140 -1.98 -38.75 -6.03
C ALA A 140 -0.98 -39.69 -5.35
N VAL A 141 -0.41 -39.25 -4.22
CA VAL A 141 0.51 -40.06 -3.41
C VAL A 141 -0.19 -41.27 -2.81
N GLU A 142 -1.38 -41.08 -2.23
CA GLU A 142 -2.19 -42.15 -1.62
C GLU A 142 -2.66 -43.18 -2.65
N GLN A 143 -3.10 -42.72 -3.82
CA GLN A 143 -3.47 -43.60 -4.94
C GLN A 143 -2.23 -44.17 -5.67
N ASN A 144 -1.06 -43.66 -5.34
CA ASN A 144 0.21 -43.91 -5.99
C ASN A 144 0.10 -43.89 -7.52
N THR A 145 -0.48 -42.81 -8.06
CA THR A 145 -0.71 -42.65 -9.51
C THR A 145 0.61 -42.69 -10.27
N ALA A 146 0.58 -43.21 -11.50
CA ALA A 146 1.77 -43.23 -12.36
C ALA A 146 2.21 -41.82 -12.75
N ILE A 147 3.50 -41.61 -13.03
CA ILE A 147 3.99 -40.38 -13.66
C ILE A 147 4.07 -40.62 -15.17
N GLU A 148 3.32 -39.84 -15.94
CA GLU A 148 3.14 -40.02 -17.39
C GLU A 148 4.48 -40.19 -18.13
N GLY A 149 4.59 -41.26 -18.92
CA GLY A 149 5.79 -41.54 -19.73
C GLY A 149 7.00 -42.08 -18.95
N THR A 150 6.83 -42.45 -17.68
CA THR A 150 7.92 -42.98 -16.83
C THR A 150 7.52 -44.27 -16.10
N PRO A 151 8.48 -45.03 -15.54
CA PRO A 151 8.17 -46.16 -14.65
C PRO A 151 7.88 -45.73 -13.19
N TYR A 152 7.95 -44.43 -12.88
CA TYR A 152 7.81 -43.89 -11.51
C TYR A 152 6.37 -43.51 -11.19
N HIS A 153 6.07 -43.36 -9.90
CA HIS A 153 4.76 -43.03 -9.37
C HIS A 153 4.84 -41.85 -8.39
N ALA A 154 3.70 -41.27 -8.05
CA ALA A 154 3.62 -40.10 -7.16
C ALA A 154 4.34 -40.31 -5.82
N ALA A 155 4.24 -41.49 -5.19
CA ALA A 155 4.92 -41.77 -3.93
C ALA A 155 6.44 -41.87 -4.04
N ASP A 156 7.00 -42.07 -5.24
CA ASP A 156 8.45 -42.16 -5.46
C ASP A 156 9.13 -40.77 -5.37
N ILE A 157 8.36 -39.70 -5.63
CA ILE A 157 8.88 -38.32 -5.72
C ILE A 157 8.34 -37.42 -4.61
N ALA A 158 7.34 -37.84 -3.84
CA ALA A 158 6.74 -37.01 -2.80
C ALA A 158 7.62 -36.90 -1.54
N THR A 159 7.62 -35.73 -0.93
CA THR A 159 8.20 -35.48 0.40
C THR A 159 7.13 -35.56 1.48
N SER A 160 7.53 -35.43 2.75
CA SER A 160 6.61 -35.26 3.88
C SER A 160 6.28 -33.80 4.18
N TYR A 161 6.86 -32.85 3.44
CA TYR A 161 6.61 -31.42 3.63
C TYR A 161 5.21 -31.07 3.10
N ASN A 162 4.42 -30.32 3.87
CA ASN A 162 3.11 -29.86 3.41
C ASN A 162 3.25 -28.54 2.67
N GLU A 163 2.72 -28.49 1.45
CA GLU A 163 2.73 -27.26 0.66
C GLU A 163 1.55 -26.36 1.00
N ALA A 164 1.75 -25.06 0.73
CA ALA A 164 0.69 -24.09 0.79
C ALA A 164 -0.25 -24.25 -0.43
N ASN A 165 -1.49 -24.62 -0.15
CA ASN A 165 -2.63 -24.44 -1.05
C ASN A 165 -3.74 -23.86 -0.19
N TYR A 166 -3.90 -22.53 -0.24
CA TYR A 166 -4.67 -21.76 0.74
C TYR A 166 -6.14 -22.16 0.81
N ASN A 167 -6.71 -22.65 -0.29
CA ASN A 167 -8.13 -22.98 -0.36
C ASN A 167 -8.39 -24.49 -0.29
N CYS A 168 -7.79 -25.27 -1.19
CA CYS A 168 -8.07 -26.71 -1.26
C CYS A 168 -7.21 -27.54 -0.30
N GLY A 169 -6.01 -27.05 0.04
CA GLY A 169 -5.04 -27.79 0.83
C GLY A 169 -4.58 -29.08 0.16
N GLY A 170 -4.10 -30.02 0.97
CA GLY A 170 -3.81 -31.39 0.54
C GLY A 170 -2.68 -31.54 -0.49
N MET A 171 -1.72 -30.61 -0.51
CA MET A 171 -0.51 -30.70 -1.34
C MET A 171 0.71 -31.05 -0.47
N VAL A 172 1.68 -31.77 -1.03
CA VAL A 172 2.99 -32.05 -0.42
C VAL A 172 4.12 -31.77 -1.39
N GLY A 173 5.31 -31.46 -0.87
CA GLY A 173 6.45 -31.07 -1.70
C GLY A 173 6.97 -32.22 -2.57
N ILE A 174 7.68 -31.89 -3.63
CA ILE A 174 8.32 -32.85 -4.54
C ILE A 174 9.84 -32.87 -4.27
N ASP A 175 10.41 -34.06 -4.14
CA ASP A 175 11.85 -34.29 -4.06
C ASP A 175 12.43 -34.30 -5.48
N PHE A 176 12.91 -33.14 -5.95
CA PHE A 176 13.50 -32.98 -7.27
C PHE A 176 14.84 -33.71 -7.46
N THR A 177 15.38 -34.38 -6.43
CA THR A 177 16.52 -35.30 -6.59
C THR A 177 16.09 -36.67 -7.12
N LYS A 178 14.78 -36.98 -7.10
CA LYS A 178 14.24 -38.27 -7.53
C LYS A 178 14.00 -38.31 -9.03
N PRO A 179 14.30 -39.44 -9.70
CA PRO A 179 13.91 -39.62 -11.08
C PRO A 179 12.38 -39.65 -11.19
N GLY A 180 11.84 -38.98 -12.22
CA GLY A 180 10.40 -38.80 -12.40
C GLY A 180 9.86 -37.44 -11.91
N ALA A 181 10.55 -36.74 -11.00
CA ALA A 181 10.09 -35.45 -10.48
C ALA A 181 9.92 -34.39 -11.59
N GLN A 182 10.96 -34.15 -12.38
CA GLN A 182 10.88 -33.24 -13.53
C GLN A 182 9.83 -33.70 -14.56
N ALA A 183 9.72 -35.02 -14.80
CA ALA A 183 8.77 -35.56 -15.77
C ALA A 183 7.31 -35.32 -15.36
N PHE A 184 7.02 -35.28 -14.06
CA PHE A 184 5.70 -34.91 -13.53
C PHE A 184 5.34 -33.46 -13.89
N ILE A 185 6.27 -32.52 -13.66
CA ILE A 185 6.08 -31.11 -14.02
C ILE A 185 6.03 -30.92 -15.54
N ASP A 186 6.86 -31.64 -16.31
CA ASP A 186 6.81 -31.65 -17.78
C ASP A 186 5.44 -32.11 -18.30
N GLY A 187 4.82 -33.09 -17.64
CA GLY A 187 3.49 -33.60 -17.98
C GLY A 187 2.39 -32.54 -17.81
N TRP A 188 2.48 -31.75 -16.74
CA TRP A 188 1.61 -30.60 -16.52
C TRP A 188 1.84 -29.49 -17.56
N ALA A 189 3.09 -29.08 -17.76
CA ALA A 189 3.43 -28.03 -18.72
C ALA A 189 2.97 -28.38 -20.15
N LYS A 190 3.17 -29.64 -20.59
CA LYS A 190 2.67 -30.14 -21.88
C LYS A 190 1.15 -30.08 -21.96
N GLN A 191 0.44 -30.45 -20.89
CA GLN A 191 -1.02 -30.37 -20.85
C GLN A 191 -1.51 -28.93 -20.99
N PHE A 192 -0.94 -28.00 -20.24
CA PHE A 192 -1.27 -26.57 -20.30
C PHE A 192 -0.98 -25.97 -21.68
N ALA A 193 0.18 -26.29 -22.27
CA ALA A 193 0.49 -25.87 -23.63
C ALA A 193 -0.50 -26.44 -24.66
N SER A 194 -0.94 -27.69 -24.49
CA SER A 194 -1.93 -28.34 -25.37
C SER A 194 -3.33 -27.72 -25.27
N TRP A 195 -3.68 -27.16 -24.11
CA TRP A 195 -4.92 -26.42 -23.90
C TRP A 195 -4.84 -24.97 -24.38
N GLY A 196 -3.65 -24.49 -24.75
CA GLY A 196 -3.44 -23.12 -25.21
C GLY A 196 -3.24 -22.11 -24.09
N VAL A 197 -2.82 -22.52 -22.90
CA VAL A 197 -2.50 -21.57 -21.81
C VAL A 197 -1.35 -20.65 -22.24
N ASP A 198 -1.46 -19.35 -21.94
CA ASP A 198 -0.49 -18.29 -22.25
C ASP A 198 0.14 -17.68 -20.99
N TYR A 199 -0.45 -17.94 -19.82
CA TYR A 199 -0.06 -17.39 -18.53
C TYR A 199 -0.33 -18.42 -17.44
N LEU A 200 0.62 -18.66 -16.55
CA LEU A 200 0.49 -19.54 -15.40
C LEU A 200 0.83 -18.78 -14.14
N LYS A 201 -0.13 -18.66 -13.22
CA LYS A 201 0.09 -18.23 -11.83
C LYS A 201 0.41 -19.47 -10.99
N LEU A 202 1.60 -19.51 -10.40
CA LEU A 202 2.00 -20.50 -9.41
C LEU A 202 1.91 -19.86 -8.02
N ASP A 203 0.92 -20.26 -7.25
CA ASP A 203 0.54 -19.66 -5.98
C ASP A 203 0.98 -20.47 -4.75
N GLY A 204 1.13 -19.82 -3.59
CA GLY A 204 1.66 -20.45 -2.38
C GLY A 204 3.18 -20.67 -2.38
N VAL A 205 3.91 -20.03 -3.29
CA VAL A 205 5.38 -20.12 -3.41
C VAL A 205 6.07 -19.46 -2.20
N GLY A 206 6.98 -20.21 -1.59
CA GLY A 206 7.92 -19.73 -0.57
C GLY A 206 9.38 -20.07 -0.89
N THR A 207 10.29 -19.72 0.01
CA THR A 207 11.75 -19.93 -0.15
C THR A 207 12.12 -21.40 -0.39
N GLN A 208 11.39 -22.33 0.22
CA GLN A 208 11.59 -23.77 0.03
C GLN A 208 11.27 -24.27 -1.39
N ASP A 209 10.49 -23.50 -2.17
CA ASP A 209 9.94 -23.92 -3.46
C ASP A 209 10.80 -23.54 -4.65
N ILE A 210 12.00 -22.98 -4.43
CA ILE A 210 12.91 -22.55 -5.52
C ILE A 210 13.16 -23.68 -6.53
N GLN A 211 13.32 -24.92 -6.07
CA GLN A 211 13.52 -26.06 -6.98
C GLN A 211 12.26 -26.41 -7.78
N ASP A 212 11.07 -26.26 -7.20
CA ASP A 212 9.79 -26.47 -7.87
C ASP A 212 9.57 -25.40 -8.95
N VAL A 213 9.80 -24.13 -8.60
CA VAL A 213 9.77 -23.01 -9.54
C VAL A 213 10.78 -23.22 -10.68
N GLN A 214 11.99 -23.71 -10.38
CA GLN A 214 12.98 -24.05 -11.41
C GLN A 214 12.47 -25.15 -12.35
N ALA A 215 11.83 -26.19 -11.82
CA ALA A 215 11.26 -27.27 -12.62
C ALA A 215 10.12 -26.78 -13.52
N TRP A 216 9.23 -25.90 -13.02
CA TRP A 216 8.19 -25.25 -13.84
C TRP A 216 8.80 -24.36 -14.93
N SER A 217 9.77 -23.53 -14.59
CA SER A 217 10.47 -22.66 -15.54
C SER A 217 11.11 -23.44 -16.69
N GLU A 218 11.76 -24.57 -16.39
CA GLU A 218 12.31 -25.48 -17.41
C GLU A 218 11.20 -26.17 -18.22
N ALA A 219 10.21 -26.75 -17.55
CA ALA A 219 9.12 -27.48 -18.19
C ALA A 219 8.33 -26.59 -19.17
N LEU A 220 7.98 -25.37 -18.77
CA LEU A 220 7.26 -24.41 -19.61
C LEU A 220 8.07 -24.03 -20.86
N ARG A 221 9.38 -23.75 -20.71
CA ARG A 221 10.28 -23.47 -21.85
C ARG A 221 10.35 -24.66 -22.81
N ASN A 222 10.36 -25.89 -22.29
CA ASN A 222 10.44 -27.11 -23.09
C ASN A 222 9.16 -27.43 -23.88
N THR A 223 8.03 -26.78 -23.59
CA THR A 223 6.79 -26.98 -24.37
C THR A 223 6.84 -26.38 -25.77
N GLY A 224 7.73 -25.39 -25.99
CA GLY A 224 7.77 -24.60 -27.23
C GLY A 224 6.64 -23.56 -27.37
N ARG A 225 5.71 -23.48 -26.40
CA ARG A 225 4.72 -22.40 -26.29
C ARG A 225 5.23 -21.35 -25.31
N LYS A 226 5.10 -20.06 -25.65
CA LYS A 226 5.41 -18.98 -24.70
C LYS A 226 4.29 -18.90 -23.65
N ILE A 227 4.59 -19.29 -22.42
CA ILE A 227 3.71 -19.21 -21.26
C ILE A 227 4.40 -18.31 -20.25
N HIS A 228 3.77 -17.20 -19.86
CA HIS A 228 4.26 -16.32 -18.79
C HIS A 228 4.17 -17.04 -17.45
N LEU A 229 5.26 -17.10 -16.69
CA LEU A 229 5.26 -17.66 -15.34
C LEU A 229 5.20 -16.54 -14.30
N GLU A 230 4.10 -16.50 -13.55
CA GLU A 230 3.88 -15.58 -12.43
C GLU A 230 3.94 -16.32 -11.11
N LEU A 231 4.70 -15.81 -10.14
CA LEU A 231 4.78 -16.38 -8.80
C LEU A 231 3.91 -15.60 -7.81
N SER A 232 3.26 -16.32 -6.90
CA SER A 232 2.39 -15.78 -5.85
C SER A 232 2.59 -16.62 -4.58
N ASN A 233 2.42 -16.13 -3.35
CA ASN A 233 1.75 -14.89 -2.96
C ASN A 233 2.72 -13.84 -2.41
N ASN A 234 3.23 -14.02 -1.18
CA ASN A 234 4.12 -13.03 -0.54
C ASN A 234 5.59 -13.51 -0.57
N LEU A 235 6.29 -13.29 -1.70
CA LEU A 235 7.63 -13.83 -1.88
C LEU A 235 8.68 -13.15 -0.99
N ASP A 236 9.66 -13.92 -0.52
CA ASP A 236 10.78 -13.39 0.27
C ASP A 236 11.75 -12.60 -0.62
N ILE A 237 11.90 -11.31 -0.33
CA ILE A 237 12.79 -10.38 -1.04
C ILE A 237 14.26 -10.81 -1.00
N ASN A 238 14.69 -11.59 0.00
CA ASN A 238 16.04 -12.13 0.07
C ASN A 238 16.34 -13.09 -1.09
N ASN A 239 15.30 -13.64 -1.72
CA ASN A 239 15.39 -14.53 -2.87
C ASN A 239 15.02 -13.83 -4.19
N ALA A 240 14.88 -12.50 -4.22
CA ALA A 240 14.47 -11.74 -5.40
C ALA A 240 15.29 -12.06 -6.66
N LYS A 241 16.60 -12.34 -6.51
CA LYS A 241 17.44 -12.73 -7.65
C LYS A 241 17.04 -14.10 -8.23
N ALA A 242 16.70 -15.06 -7.37
CA ALA A 242 16.24 -16.37 -7.83
C ALA A 242 14.89 -16.25 -8.55
N TRP A 243 13.96 -15.44 -8.02
CA TRP A 243 12.67 -15.19 -8.67
C TRP A 243 12.84 -14.57 -10.06
N GLN A 244 13.71 -13.55 -10.17
CA GLN A 244 14.05 -12.93 -11.44
C GLN A 244 14.68 -13.89 -12.46
N ASP A 245 15.47 -14.87 -12.00
CA ASP A 245 16.13 -15.82 -12.90
C ASP A 245 15.19 -16.94 -13.39
N LEU A 246 14.08 -17.17 -12.67
CA LEU A 246 13.21 -18.33 -12.89
C LEU A 246 11.82 -17.98 -13.44
N ALA A 247 11.32 -16.76 -13.23
CA ALA A 247 9.95 -16.37 -13.59
C ALA A 247 9.89 -15.02 -14.33
N ASP A 248 8.73 -14.75 -14.95
CA ASP A 248 8.46 -13.51 -15.68
C ASP A 248 7.82 -12.41 -14.79
N GLY A 249 7.29 -12.79 -13.63
CA GLY A 249 6.74 -11.90 -12.61
C GLY A 249 6.62 -12.58 -11.25
N TRP A 250 6.60 -11.80 -10.17
CA TRP A 250 6.45 -12.31 -8.81
C TRP A 250 5.74 -11.31 -7.90
N ARG A 251 4.83 -11.83 -7.10
CA ARG A 251 4.09 -11.02 -6.14
C ARG A 251 4.91 -10.71 -4.89
N THR A 252 4.91 -9.43 -4.51
CA THR A 252 5.81 -8.89 -3.47
C THR A 252 5.21 -8.83 -2.08
N GLY A 253 3.92 -9.14 -1.95
CA GLY A 253 3.13 -8.98 -0.74
C GLY A 253 1.91 -9.90 -0.74
N GLY A 254 1.15 -9.93 0.35
CA GLY A 254 -0.12 -10.66 0.37
C GLY A 254 -1.17 -10.04 -0.55
N ASP A 255 -2.36 -10.65 -0.56
CA ASP A 255 -3.52 -10.22 -1.33
C ASP A 255 -3.88 -8.73 -1.14
N VAL A 256 -4.27 -8.05 -2.21
CA VAL A 256 -4.77 -6.67 -2.17
C VAL A 256 -6.21 -6.59 -1.69
N GLU A 257 -6.96 -7.69 -1.74
CA GLU A 257 -8.33 -7.73 -1.26
C GLU A 257 -8.41 -7.47 0.25
N CYS A 258 -9.49 -6.81 0.70
CA CYS A 258 -9.70 -6.58 2.14
C CYS A 258 -10.36 -7.78 2.85
N TYR A 259 -10.98 -8.68 2.08
CA TYR A 259 -11.83 -9.76 2.58
C TYR A 259 -12.91 -9.32 3.59
N CYS A 260 -13.34 -8.07 3.49
CA CYS A 260 -14.17 -7.39 4.48
C CYS A 260 -15.67 -7.36 4.12
N GLY A 261 -16.07 -8.09 3.06
CA GLY A 261 -17.46 -8.24 2.63
C GLY A 261 -18.27 -9.18 3.52
N ALA A 262 -19.53 -8.85 3.77
CA ALA A 262 -20.44 -9.71 4.54
C ALA A 262 -20.99 -10.86 3.67
N ASN A 263 -21.30 -12.01 4.30
CA ASN A 263 -22.00 -13.13 3.69
C ASN A 263 -21.38 -13.63 2.37
N ASP A 264 -20.06 -13.84 2.36
CA ASP A 264 -19.27 -14.26 1.18
C ASP A 264 -19.31 -13.29 -0.01
N SER A 265 -19.80 -12.06 0.18
CA SER A 265 -19.71 -10.98 -0.81
C SER A 265 -18.25 -10.71 -1.17
N SER A 266 -17.99 -10.56 -2.47
CA SER A 266 -16.69 -10.04 -2.92
C SER A 266 -16.53 -8.56 -2.64
N PHE A 267 -17.62 -7.81 -2.48
CA PHE A 267 -17.58 -6.39 -2.21
C PHE A 267 -17.56 -6.05 -0.69
N PRO A 268 -16.81 -5.01 -0.28
CA PRO A 268 -15.90 -4.25 -1.14
C PRO A 268 -14.67 -5.08 -1.54
N LEU A 269 -14.15 -4.87 -2.76
CA LEU A 269 -13.05 -5.69 -3.31
C LEU A 269 -11.78 -5.48 -2.47
N THR A 270 -11.42 -4.23 -2.21
CA THR A 270 -10.23 -3.83 -1.45
C THR A 270 -10.56 -2.72 -0.44
N SER A 271 -9.52 -2.17 0.19
CA SER A 271 -9.59 -1.03 1.10
C SER A 271 -8.40 -0.11 0.87
N TRP A 272 -8.51 1.16 1.31
CA TRP A 272 -7.37 2.08 1.29
C TRP A 272 -6.15 1.51 2.03
N ALA A 273 -6.35 0.83 3.17
CA ALA A 273 -5.25 0.25 3.94
C ALA A 273 -4.47 -0.80 3.11
N SER A 274 -5.17 -1.62 2.34
CA SER A 274 -4.55 -2.61 1.44
C SER A 274 -3.69 -1.93 0.36
N VAL A 275 -4.19 -0.85 -0.26
CA VAL A 275 -3.45 -0.07 -1.27
C VAL A 275 -2.28 0.69 -0.66
N ALA A 276 -2.49 1.36 0.47
CA ALA A 276 -1.48 2.15 1.17
C ALA A 276 -0.29 1.29 1.62
N SER A 277 -0.54 0.02 1.97
CA SER A 277 0.53 -0.92 2.35
C SER A 277 1.54 -1.20 1.22
N ARG A 278 1.22 -0.86 -0.04
CA ARG A 278 2.10 -1.08 -1.19
C ARG A 278 3.15 0.00 -1.38
N PHE A 279 3.01 1.18 -0.77
CA PHE A 279 4.02 2.23 -0.96
C PHE A 279 5.42 1.76 -0.54
N ASP A 280 5.56 1.16 0.64
CA ASP A 280 6.85 0.64 1.12
C ASP A 280 7.33 -0.56 0.31
N GLN A 281 6.42 -1.46 -0.06
CA GLN A 281 6.76 -2.59 -0.94
C GLN A 281 7.30 -2.11 -2.29
N VAL A 282 6.68 -1.11 -2.92
CA VAL A 282 7.16 -0.53 -4.18
C VAL A 282 8.57 0.03 -4.02
N ALA A 283 8.84 0.73 -2.92
CA ALA A 283 10.16 1.29 -2.68
C ALA A 283 11.23 0.21 -2.47
N ASP A 284 10.92 -0.83 -1.72
CA ASP A 284 11.86 -1.91 -1.39
C ASP A 284 12.15 -2.82 -2.59
N TRP A 285 11.13 -3.10 -3.41
CA TRP A 285 11.23 -4.02 -4.54
C TRP A 285 11.68 -3.38 -5.86
N ALA A 286 11.63 -2.05 -5.99
CA ALA A 286 12.04 -1.33 -7.19
C ALA A 286 13.40 -1.74 -7.81
N PRO A 287 14.44 -2.17 -7.05
CA PRO A 287 15.70 -2.63 -7.63
C PRO A 287 15.62 -3.93 -8.44
N TYR A 288 14.54 -4.71 -8.30
CA TYR A 288 14.42 -6.07 -8.85
C TYR A 288 13.49 -6.17 -10.06
N GLY A 289 12.59 -5.20 -10.24
CA GLY A 289 11.66 -5.14 -11.37
C GLY A 289 12.30 -4.58 -12.64
N GLY A 290 11.72 -4.95 -13.79
CA GLY A 290 12.04 -4.38 -15.09
C GLY A 290 11.94 -5.41 -16.23
N PRO A 291 12.66 -5.22 -17.35
CA PRO A 291 12.51 -6.07 -18.54
C PRO A 291 12.87 -7.55 -18.36
N ALA A 292 13.54 -7.93 -17.26
CA ALA A 292 13.86 -9.32 -16.92
C ALA A 292 12.75 -10.02 -16.14
N GLY A 293 11.76 -9.27 -15.64
CA GLY A 293 10.63 -9.74 -14.86
C GLY A 293 10.09 -8.61 -13.98
N PHE A 294 8.80 -8.64 -13.68
CA PHE A 294 8.10 -7.51 -13.04
C PHE A 294 7.72 -7.83 -11.60
N ASN A 295 7.83 -6.80 -10.75
CA ASN A 295 7.26 -6.85 -9.40
C ASN A 295 5.72 -6.78 -9.51
N ASP A 296 5.02 -7.76 -8.95
CA ASP A 296 3.55 -7.79 -8.89
C ASP A 296 3.06 -7.29 -7.53
N TYR A 297 2.39 -6.14 -7.52
CA TYR A 297 1.74 -5.60 -6.32
C TYR A 297 0.29 -6.06 -6.18
N ASP A 298 -0.08 -7.12 -6.92
CA ASP A 298 -1.41 -7.73 -7.02
C ASP A 298 -2.40 -6.90 -7.85
N SER A 299 -3.65 -7.34 -7.94
CA SER A 299 -4.64 -6.80 -8.85
C SER A 299 -5.00 -5.32 -8.63
N VAL A 300 -5.51 -4.71 -9.70
CA VAL A 300 -5.98 -3.33 -9.75
C VAL A 300 -7.51 -3.31 -9.59
N GLU A 301 -7.98 -2.75 -8.48
CA GLU A 301 -9.39 -2.74 -8.10
C GLU A 301 -10.10 -1.46 -8.54
N ILE A 302 -10.13 -1.24 -9.85
CA ILE A 302 -10.81 -0.11 -10.48
C ILE A 302 -11.97 -0.64 -11.30
N GLY A 303 -13.20 -0.30 -10.87
CA GLY A 303 -14.44 -0.72 -11.51
C GLY A 303 -15.57 -0.83 -10.50
N ASN A 304 -16.80 -0.88 -11.02
CA ASN A 304 -18.04 -1.04 -10.25
C ASN A 304 -18.29 0.07 -9.20
N GLY A 305 -17.84 1.30 -9.43
CA GLY A 305 -18.13 2.41 -8.52
C GLY A 305 -17.62 2.14 -7.10
N ALA A 306 -18.32 2.61 -6.08
CA ALA A 306 -17.87 2.47 -4.67
C ALA A 306 -17.78 1.01 -4.19
N ASN A 307 -18.30 0.04 -4.96
CA ASN A 307 -18.21 -1.37 -4.60
C ASN A 307 -16.77 -1.90 -4.60
N ASN A 308 -15.82 -1.24 -5.25
CA ASN A 308 -14.41 -1.63 -5.13
C ASN A 308 -13.80 -1.31 -3.74
N GLY A 309 -14.45 -0.47 -2.93
CA GLY A 309 -13.95 -0.04 -1.61
C GLY A 309 -13.03 1.16 -1.64
N LEU A 310 -12.86 1.83 -2.80
CA LEU A 310 -11.96 2.96 -2.98
C LEU A 310 -12.72 4.22 -3.43
N THR A 311 -12.30 5.39 -2.95
CA THR A 311 -12.70 6.68 -3.51
C THR A 311 -12.13 6.88 -4.92
N LEU A 312 -12.60 7.90 -5.64
CA LEU A 312 -12.07 8.20 -6.98
C LEU A 312 -10.57 8.56 -6.94
N ASP A 313 -10.14 9.29 -5.92
CA ASP A 313 -8.73 9.70 -5.78
C ASP A 313 -7.85 8.51 -5.39
N GLU A 314 -8.34 7.61 -4.53
CA GLU A 314 -7.65 6.36 -4.19
C GLU A 314 -7.47 5.43 -5.40
N ARG A 315 -8.45 5.36 -6.31
CA ARG A 315 -8.33 4.62 -7.57
C ARG A 315 -7.23 5.19 -8.47
N LYS A 316 -7.17 6.52 -8.60
CA LYS A 316 -6.09 7.17 -9.35
C LYS A 316 -4.75 6.92 -8.70
N THR A 317 -4.69 6.93 -7.37
CA THR A 317 -3.48 6.60 -6.59
C THR A 317 -3.03 5.17 -6.86
N GLN A 318 -3.92 4.18 -6.79
CA GLN A 318 -3.59 2.78 -7.09
C GLN A 318 -3.01 2.65 -8.51
N LEU A 319 -3.74 3.12 -9.54
CA LEU A 319 -3.26 2.99 -10.92
C LEU A 319 -1.93 3.73 -11.14
N SER A 320 -1.76 4.91 -10.54
CA SER A 320 -0.53 5.70 -10.70
C SER A 320 0.66 5.04 -10.01
N LEU A 321 0.48 4.46 -8.82
CA LEU A 321 1.55 3.77 -8.10
C LEU A 321 1.97 2.50 -8.84
N TRP A 322 1.00 1.68 -9.28
CA TRP A 322 1.29 0.47 -10.07
C TRP A 322 1.98 0.81 -11.39
N SER A 323 1.52 1.85 -12.09
CA SER A 323 2.12 2.27 -13.36
C SER A 323 3.54 2.82 -13.18
N LEU A 324 3.80 3.56 -12.10
CA LEU A 324 5.15 4.01 -11.78
C LEU A 324 6.06 2.83 -11.45
N ALA A 325 5.53 1.79 -10.82
CA ALA A 325 6.26 0.57 -10.47
C ALA A 325 6.35 -0.47 -11.61
N ALA A 326 5.80 -0.16 -12.79
CA ALA A 326 5.75 -1.10 -13.92
C ALA A 326 5.17 -2.48 -13.54
N SER A 327 4.16 -2.48 -12.66
CA SER A 327 3.50 -3.68 -12.18
C SER A 327 2.63 -4.29 -13.28
N PRO A 328 2.48 -5.63 -13.34
CA PRO A 328 1.35 -6.24 -14.03
C PRO A 328 0.03 -5.52 -13.70
N LEU A 329 -0.72 -5.10 -14.73
CA LEU A 329 -2.02 -4.43 -14.57
C LEU A 329 -3.15 -5.43 -14.81
N PHE A 330 -3.36 -6.33 -13.86
CA PHE A 330 -4.49 -7.26 -13.85
C PHE A 330 -5.68 -6.66 -13.11
N LEU A 331 -6.79 -6.45 -13.80
CA LEU A 331 -8.03 -5.99 -13.19
C LEU A 331 -8.69 -7.12 -12.37
N GLY A 332 -9.13 -6.82 -11.15
CA GLY A 332 -9.89 -7.76 -10.30
C GLY A 332 -11.42 -7.58 -10.34
N THR A 333 -11.88 -6.50 -10.97
CA THR A 333 -13.28 -6.03 -10.97
C THR A 333 -14.23 -6.84 -11.87
N ASP A 334 -15.55 -6.63 -11.74
CA ASP A 334 -16.52 -7.17 -12.70
C ASP A 334 -16.56 -6.31 -13.98
N LEU A 335 -15.94 -6.82 -15.06
CA LEU A 335 -15.87 -6.11 -16.33
C LEU A 335 -17.24 -5.98 -17.02
N THR A 336 -18.22 -6.81 -16.65
CA THR A 336 -19.57 -6.74 -17.23
C THR A 336 -20.39 -5.57 -16.68
N HIS A 337 -19.93 -4.94 -15.60
CA HIS A 337 -20.57 -3.80 -14.93
C HIS A 337 -19.60 -2.63 -14.69
N LEU A 338 -18.67 -2.39 -15.63
CA LEU A 338 -17.81 -1.19 -15.60
C LEU A 338 -18.66 0.07 -15.79
N ASP A 339 -18.59 0.99 -14.84
CA ASP A 339 -19.19 2.31 -15.01
C ASP A 339 -18.31 3.22 -15.91
N PRO A 340 -18.88 4.29 -16.48
CA PRO A 340 -18.15 5.18 -17.39
C PRO A 340 -16.96 5.91 -16.75
N THR A 341 -17.02 6.17 -15.44
CA THR A 341 -15.94 6.87 -14.72
C THR A 341 -14.74 5.95 -14.62
N ASP A 342 -14.91 4.73 -14.11
CA ASP A 342 -13.83 3.77 -13.98
C ASP A 342 -13.27 3.35 -15.34
N LEU A 343 -14.12 3.15 -16.34
CA LEU A 343 -13.66 2.88 -17.70
C LEU A 343 -12.83 4.03 -18.28
N SER A 344 -13.10 5.29 -17.90
CA SER A 344 -12.28 6.43 -18.32
C SER A 344 -10.88 6.40 -17.69
N LEU A 345 -10.76 5.95 -16.44
CA LEU A 345 -9.47 5.79 -15.77
C LEU A 345 -8.65 4.69 -16.43
N LEU A 346 -9.26 3.53 -16.66
CA LEU A 346 -8.64 2.37 -17.31
C LEU A 346 -8.27 2.62 -18.78
N ARG A 347 -8.84 3.66 -19.41
CA ARG A 347 -8.53 4.07 -20.79
C ARG A 347 -7.53 5.22 -20.88
N ASN A 348 -6.95 5.67 -19.78
CA ASN A 348 -6.01 6.78 -19.82
C ASN A 348 -4.65 6.33 -20.40
N GLU A 349 -4.49 6.47 -21.71
CA GLU A 349 -3.25 6.14 -22.44
C GLU A 349 -2.00 6.82 -21.89
N ASP A 350 -2.12 8.02 -21.30
CA ASP A 350 -0.97 8.74 -20.75
C ASP A 350 -0.44 8.07 -19.49
N VAL A 351 -1.34 7.53 -18.65
CA VAL A 351 -0.99 6.77 -17.43
C VAL A 351 -0.53 5.37 -17.79
N LEU A 352 -1.22 4.69 -18.71
CA LEU A 352 -0.82 3.36 -19.19
C LEU A 352 0.55 3.38 -19.86
N ALA A 353 0.91 4.47 -20.57
CA ALA A 353 2.23 4.62 -21.14
C ALA A 353 3.35 4.70 -20.08
N VAL A 354 3.03 5.17 -18.86
CA VAL A 354 3.96 5.13 -17.73
C VAL A 354 4.25 3.68 -17.37
N ASP A 355 3.23 2.85 -17.20
CA ASP A 355 3.41 1.42 -16.92
C ASP A 355 4.19 0.68 -18.02
N GLN A 356 3.76 0.91 -19.27
CA GLN A 356 4.19 0.15 -20.42
C GLN A 356 5.60 0.52 -20.93
N ASP A 357 6.32 1.41 -20.24
CA ASP A 357 7.76 1.65 -20.44
C ASP A 357 8.63 0.55 -19.80
N GLY A 358 8.08 -0.23 -18.86
CA GLY A 358 8.75 -1.33 -18.18
C GLY A 358 9.86 -0.90 -17.22
N ILE A 359 9.83 0.35 -16.73
CA ILE A 359 10.83 0.91 -15.81
C ILE A 359 10.19 1.11 -14.43
N ASP A 360 10.76 0.48 -13.40
CA ASP A 360 10.36 0.74 -12.01
C ASP A 360 10.83 2.13 -11.53
N ALA A 361 9.92 2.87 -10.92
CA ALA A 361 10.20 4.12 -10.25
C ALA A 361 10.87 3.90 -8.89
N LYS A 362 11.72 4.87 -8.52
CA LYS A 362 12.36 4.91 -7.20
C LYS A 362 11.64 5.90 -6.31
N ARG A 363 11.56 5.60 -5.01
CA ARG A 363 11.16 6.59 -4.01
C ARG A 363 12.23 7.68 -3.94
N ILE A 364 11.83 8.93 -4.16
CA ILE A 364 12.68 10.13 -4.05
C ILE A 364 12.63 10.68 -2.63
N SER A 365 11.45 10.69 -2.03
CA SER A 365 11.22 11.10 -0.64
C SER A 365 9.91 10.49 -0.14
N GLY A 366 9.77 10.37 1.18
CA GLY A 366 8.50 9.98 1.80
C GLY A 366 8.53 10.08 3.31
N ASP A 367 7.36 10.36 3.89
CA ASP A 367 7.08 10.37 5.33
C ASP A 367 5.74 9.66 5.61
N ALA A 368 5.13 9.85 6.78
CA ALA A 368 3.85 9.20 7.11
C ALA A 368 2.71 9.59 6.16
N ASP A 369 2.73 10.82 5.66
CA ASP A 369 1.59 11.48 5.04
C ASP A 369 1.81 11.76 3.55
N THR A 370 3.06 11.74 3.09
CA THR A 370 3.40 12.07 1.70
C THR A 370 4.46 11.13 1.15
N GLN A 371 4.35 10.82 -0.14
CA GLN A 371 5.27 9.95 -0.86
C GLN A 371 5.58 10.52 -2.24
N VAL A 372 6.84 10.44 -2.68
CA VAL A 372 7.26 10.88 -4.01
C VAL A 372 8.03 9.76 -4.69
N PHE A 373 7.53 9.30 -5.84
CA PHE A 373 8.18 8.30 -6.68
C PHE A 373 8.47 8.88 -8.06
N ALA A 374 9.62 8.55 -8.64
CA ALA A 374 9.97 9.00 -9.97
C ALA A 374 10.81 8.01 -10.76
N LYS A 375 10.65 8.07 -12.08
CA LYS A 375 11.48 7.37 -13.06
C LYS A 375 11.81 8.26 -14.25
N LYS A 376 12.93 7.96 -14.90
CA LYS A 376 13.38 8.67 -16.09
C LYS A 376 13.04 7.84 -17.33
N GLU A 377 12.27 8.43 -18.24
CA GLU A 377 11.95 7.84 -19.54
C GLU A 377 13.20 7.84 -20.45
N THR A 378 13.20 6.98 -21.46
CA THR A 378 14.33 6.83 -22.42
C THR A 378 14.63 8.10 -23.22
N ASN A 379 13.62 8.96 -23.41
CA ASN A 379 13.76 10.27 -24.07
C ASN A 379 14.41 11.35 -23.16
N GLY A 380 14.62 11.05 -21.89
CA GLY A 380 15.21 11.95 -20.90
C GLY A 380 14.23 12.75 -20.04
N ASP A 381 12.92 12.69 -20.34
CA ASP A 381 11.87 13.22 -19.48
C ASP A 381 11.78 12.39 -18.18
N VAL A 382 11.19 12.96 -17.13
CA VAL A 382 10.97 12.27 -15.85
C VAL A 382 9.48 12.18 -15.56
N ILE A 383 8.98 10.99 -15.24
CA ILE A 383 7.66 10.81 -14.64
C ILE A 383 7.80 10.88 -13.12
N VAL A 384 6.97 11.69 -12.47
CA VAL A 384 6.93 11.83 -11.02
C VAL A 384 5.50 11.74 -10.51
N GLY A 385 5.26 10.89 -9.51
CA GLY A 385 4.03 10.85 -8.73
C GLY A 385 4.25 11.53 -7.38
N LEU A 386 3.45 12.55 -7.09
CA LEU A 386 3.37 13.18 -5.77
C LEU A 386 2.08 12.67 -5.10
N PHE A 387 2.24 11.85 -4.07
CA PHE A 387 1.14 11.16 -3.39
C PHE A 387 0.93 11.74 -2.00
N ASN A 388 -0.35 11.87 -1.62
CA ASN A 388 -0.76 12.19 -0.27
C ASN A 388 -1.42 10.96 0.33
N THR A 389 -0.83 10.38 1.37
CA THR A 389 -1.36 9.22 2.09
C THR A 389 -2.20 9.59 3.31
N ALA A 390 -2.31 10.88 3.64
CA ALA A 390 -3.12 11.37 4.75
C ALA A 390 -4.61 11.50 4.38
N ALA A 391 -5.45 11.49 5.42
CA ALA A 391 -6.91 11.61 5.32
C ALA A 391 -7.42 13.03 5.00
N ALA A 392 -6.52 14.00 4.84
CA ALA A 392 -6.83 15.38 4.46
C ALA A 392 -5.92 15.82 3.30
N PRO A 393 -6.34 16.80 2.46
CA PRO A 393 -5.47 17.35 1.42
C PRO A 393 -4.13 17.84 1.97
N ARG A 394 -3.06 17.64 1.22
CA ARG A 394 -1.72 18.09 1.59
C ARG A 394 -0.95 18.60 0.40
N ALA A 395 -0.17 19.65 0.62
CA ALA A 395 0.85 20.08 -0.33
C ALA A 395 1.99 19.05 -0.36
N VAL A 396 2.18 18.42 -1.52
CA VAL A 396 3.31 17.51 -1.77
C VAL A 396 4.27 18.21 -2.72
N SER A 397 5.58 18.04 -2.51
CA SER A 397 6.58 18.76 -3.32
C SER A 397 7.85 17.96 -3.57
N THR A 398 8.53 18.32 -4.66
CA THR A 398 9.88 17.88 -5.02
C THR A 398 10.58 18.96 -5.85
N THR A 399 11.79 18.68 -6.35
CA THR A 399 12.51 19.58 -7.25
C THR A 399 13.02 18.85 -8.48
N ALA A 400 13.15 19.56 -9.61
CA ALA A 400 13.76 19.04 -10.82
C ALA A 400 15.18 18.49 -10.56
N ALA A 401 15.92 19.12 -9.64
CA ALA A 401 17.24 18.63 -9.21
C ALA A 401 17.16 17.28 -8.48
N ALA A 402 16.21 17.11 -7.55
CA ALA A 402 15.97 15.83 -6.86
C ALA A 402 15.52 14.72 -7.82
N LEU A 403 14.82 15.10 -8.89
CA LEU A 403 14.43 14.22 -10.00
C LEU A 403 15.59 13.88 -10.95
N GLY A 404 16.78 14.45 -10.76
CA GLY A 404 17.95 14.20 -11.60
C GLY A 404 17.88 14.87 -12.99
N LEU A 405 17.00 15.87 -13.18
CA LEU A 405 16.94 16.65 -14.40
C LEU A 405 18.10 17.65 -14.48
N PRO A 406 18.62 17.95 -15.69
CA PRO A 406 19.63 18.98 -15.86
C PRO A 406 19.06 20.35 -15.51
N ARG A 407 19.92 21.30 -15.13
CA ARG A 407 19.55 22.70 -14.99
C ARG A 407 18.98 23.21 -16.32
N ALA A 408 17.80 23.80 -16.27
CA ALA A 408 17.08 24.31 -17.44
C ALA A 408 16.74 25.79 -17.30
N ALA A 409 16.27 26.41 -18.39
CA ALA A 409 15.69 27.75 -18.32
C ALA A 409 14.29 27.70 -17.68
N ASP A 410 13.59 26.59 -17.86
CA ASP A 410 12.25 26.31 -17.39
C ASP A 410 11.99 24.79 -17.45
N TYR A 411 10.96 24.32 -16.76
CA TYR A 411 10.50 22.93 -16.78
C TYR A 411 9.01 22.89 -17.11
N SER A 412 8.65 22.14 -18.15
CA SER A 412 7.25 21.82 -18.45
C SER A 412 6.79 20.68 -17.56
N LEU A 413 5.65 20.85 -16.89
CA LEU A 413 4.96 19.82 -16.11
C LEU A 413 3.63 19.50 -16.81
N GLN A 414 3.49 18.27 -17.30
CA GLN A 414 2.27 17.78 -17.92
C GLN A 414 1.59 16.81 -16.95
N ASP A 415 0.43 17.19 -16.40
CA ASP A 415 -0.38 16.28 -15.59
C ASP A 415 -0.98 15.20 -16.50
N LEU A 416 -0.77 13.93 -16.17
CA LEU A 416 -1.18 12.79 -16.99
C LEU A 416 -2.66 12.40 -16.78
N TRP A 417 -3.29 12.88 -15.71
CA TRP A 417 -4.72 12.69 -15.46
C TRP A 417 -5.56 13.80 -16.08
N SER A 418 -5.19 15.06 -15.83
CA SER A 418 -5.97 16.22 -16.30
C SER A 418 -5.56 16.69 -17.69
N ARG A 419 -4.36 16.30 -18.16
CA ARG A 419 -3.70 16.86 -19.35
C ARG A 419 -3.44 18.36 -19.27
N GLU A 420 -3.52 18.95 -18.08
CA GLU A 420 -3.12 20.35 -17.87
C GLU A 420 -1.59 20.46 -17.92
N LYS A 421 -1.12 21.51 -18.59
CA LYS A 421 0.31 21.84 -18.69
C LYS A 421 0.62 23.06 -17.84
N THR A 422 1.60 22.93 -16.95
CA THR A 422 2.15 24.02 -16.15
C THR A 422 3.66 24.18 -16.38
N GLU A 423 4.22 25.28 -15.92
CA GLU A 423 5.64 25.62 -16.02
C GLU A 423 6.25 25.89 -14.65
N SER A 424 7.55 25.64 -14.48
CA SER A 424 8.26 25.73 -13.21
C SER A 424 9.73 26.08 -13.38
N THR A 425 10.25 26.92 -12.49
CA THR A 425 11.69 27.23 -12.38
C THR A 425 12.52 26.12 -11.73
N GLY A 426 11.89 25.03 -11.28
CA GLY A 426 12.55 23.86 -10.73
C GLY A 426 11.91 23.29 -9.47
N THR A 427 11.03 24.02 -8.78
CA THR A 427 10.22 23.48 -7.66
C THR A 427 8.90 22.97 -8.21
N ILE A 428 8.56 21.72 -7.89
CA ILE A 428 7.31 21.09 -8.32
C ILE A 428 6.48 20.88 -7.05
N SER A 429 5.37 21.61 -6.93
CA SER A 429 4.50 21.50 -5.76
C SER A 429 3.04 21.62 -6.15
N VAL A 430 2.18 20.86 -5.49
CA VAL A 430 0.74 20.86 -5.71
C VAL A 430 0.03 20.39 -4.44
N ASP A 431 -1.17 20.92 -4.19
CA ASP A 431 -2.07 20.39 -3.16
C ASP A 431 -2.74 19.13 -3.71
N VAL A 432 -2.50 18.01 -3.05
CA VAL A 432 -3.00 16.69 -3.45
C VAL A 432 -4.15 16.32 -2.51
N PRO A 433 -5.34 15.94 -3.02
CA PRO A 433 -6.46 15.50 -2.20
C PRO A 433 -6.08 14.37 -1.23
N ALA A 434 -6.89 14.16 -0.19
CA ALA A 434 -6.74 13.03 0.71
C ALA A 434 -6.64 11.72 -0.09
N HIS A 435 -5.60 10.93 0.19
CA HIS A 435 -5.31 9.65 -0.49
C HIS A 435 -5.08 9.78 -2.02
N GLY A 436 -4.89 10.99 -2.53
CA GLY A 436 -4.78 11.29 -3.95
C GLY A 436 -3.35 11.30 -4.49
N VAL A 437 -3.25 11.58 -5.78
CA VAL A 437 -1.99 11.69 -6.53
C VAL A 437 -2.03 12.82 -7.54
N ALA A 438 -0.90 13.50 -7.72
CA ALA A 438 -0.59 14.25 -8.93
C ALA A 438 0.54 13.55 -9.70
N LEU A 439 0.26 13.12 -10.93
CA LEU A 439 1.21 12.38 -11.77
C LEU A 439 1.64 13.26 -12.95
N TYR A 440 2.91 13.65 -12.97
CA TYR A 440 3.45 14.56 -13.98
C TYR A 440 4.50 13.89 -14.87
N ARG A 441 4.49 14.21 -16.16
CA ARG A 441 5.68 14.15 -17.01
C ARG A 441 6.39 15.50 -17.00
N VAL A 442 7.67 15.49 -16.62
CA VAL A 442 8.52 16.68 -16.43
C VAL A 442 9.59 16.72 -17.51
N ARG A 443 9.67 17.85 -18.22
CA ARG A 443 10.65 18.08 -19.29
C ARG A 443 11.44 19.36 -19.07
N ALA A 444 12.77 19.27 -19.14
CA ALA A 444 13.65 20.44 -19.17
C ALA A 444 13.53 21.21 -20.49
N LEU A 445 13.37 22.53 -20.42
CA LEU A 445 13.25 23.42 -21.57
C LEU A 445 14.46 24.35 -21.70
N HIS A 446 14.81 24.66 -22.96
CA HIS A 446 15.87 25.63 -23.28
C HIS A 446 15.38 27.10 -23.25
N HIS A 447 14.07 27.32 -23.16
CA HIS A 447 13.43 28.63 -23.12
C HIS A 447 12.28 28.60 -22.11
N VAL A 448 11.87 29.78 -21.64
CA VAL A 448 10.70 29.94 -20.78
C VAL A 448 9.42 29.67 -21.57
N ASP A 449 8.55 28.81 -21.04
CA ASP A 449 7.24 28.52 -21.61
C ASP A 449 6.24 29.60 -21.21
N LEU A 450 6.23 30.68 -21.99
CA LEU A 450 5.28 31.78 -21.80
C LEU A 450 3.82 31.37 -22.07
N GLY A 451 3.58 30.17 -22.60
CA GLY A 451 2.26 29.65 -22.97
C GLY A 451 1.54 28.88 -21.86
N ALA A 452 2.26 28.47 -20.82
CA ALA A 452 1.75 27.60 -19.76
C ALA A 452 1.35 28.37 -18.50
N LYS A 453 0.51 27.75 -17.68
CA LYS A 453 0.15 28.26 -16.36
C LYS A 453 1.33 28.07 -15.40
N PRO A 454 1.72 29.07 -14.61
CA PRO A 454 2.72 28.90 -13.55
C PRO A 454 2.34 27.80 -12.57
N ASN A 455 3.31 26.95 -12.19
CA ASN A 455 3.14 26.05 -11.06
C ASN A 455 3.07 26.90 -9.78
N THR A 456 1.91 26.92 -9.16
CA THR A 456 1.65 27.68 -7.93
C THR A 456 1.16 26.74 -6.85
N SER A 457 1.53 26.98 -5.61
CA SER A 457 1.02 26.23 -4.47
C SER A 457 0.44 27.13 -3.39
N VAL A 458 -0.54 26.60 -2.66
CA VAL A 458 -1.06 27.17 -1.43
C VAL A 458 -0.95 26.09 -0.35
N SER A 459 -0.50 26.45 0.85
CA SER A 459 -0.34 25.49 1.94
C SER A 459 -0.67 26.12 3.29
N LEU A 460 -1.01 25.25 4.24
CA LEU A 460 -1.19 25.57 5.64
C LEU A 460 -0.11 24.85 6.44
N THR A 461 0.60 25.58 7.30
CA THR A 461 1.53 25.00 8.26
C THR A 461 1.15 25.44 9.67
N TRP A 462 1.10 24.51 10.61
CA TRP A 462 0.76 24.80 12.00
C TRP A 462 2.02 24.95 12.85
N ASP A 463 1.98 25.87 13.80
CA ASP A 463 2.95 25.88 14.88
C ASP A 463 2.78 24.61 15.73
N ALA A 464 3.87 24.19 16.40
CA ALA A 464 3.83 23.08 17.33
C ALA A 464 2.67 23.26 18.32
N ALA A 465 1.87 22.21 18.50
CA ALA A 465 0.76 22.24 19.44
C ALA A 465 1.30 22.51 20.85
N GLY A 466 0.84 23.59 21.49
CA GLY A 466 0.97 23.70 22.94
C GLY A 466 0.13 22.61 23.59
N SER A 467 0.57 22.07 24.73
CA SER A 467 -0.07 20.91 25.38
C SER A 467 -1.53 21.13 25.72
N ASP A 468 -2.03 22.37 25.74
CA ASP A 468 -3.35 22.76 26.26
C ASP A 468 -3.82 24.11 25.70
N SER A 469 -4.53 24.14 24.56
CA SER A 469 -4.95 25.42 23.99
C SER A 469 -6.21 25.35 23.14
N LEU A 470 -7.20 26.18 23.48
CA LEU A 470 -8.36 26.48 22.63
C LEU A 470 -8.00 27.32 21.37
N LYS A 471 -6.72 27.68 21.22
CA LYS A 471 -6.20 28.46 20.10
C LYS A 471 -5.02 27.77 19.43
N ARG A 472 -4.99 27.77 18.10
CA ARG A 472 -3.88 27.27 17.29
C ARG A 472 -3.41 28.36 16.35
N THR A 473 -2.10 28.51 16.23
CA THR A 473 -1.47 29.43 15.27
C THR A 473 -0.88 28.65 14.10
N GLY A 474 -0.88 29.28 12.94
CA GLY A 474 -0.31 28.72 11.74
C GLY A 474 0.03 29.79 10.73
N VAL A 475 0.59 29.36 9.60
CA VAL A 475 0.95 30.21 8.47
C VAL A 475 0.28 29.65 7.22
N LEU A 476 -0.46 30.50 6.53
CA LEU A 476 -0.89 30.29 5.16
C LEU A 476 0.24 30.79 4.24
N GLU A 477 0.75 29.93 3.37
CA GLU A 477 1.77 30.27 2.37
C GLU A 477 1.19 30.14 0.95
N PHE A 478 1.44 31.13 0.10
CA PHE A 478 1.26 31.04 -1.35
C PHE A 478 2.61 31.23 -2.03
N VAL A 479 2.91 30.40 -3.03
CA VAL A 479 4.18 30.44 -3.77
C VAL A 479 3.93 30.39 -5.27
N ASP A 480 4.64 31.23 -6.01
CA ASP A 480 4.79 31.11 -7.47
C ASP A 480 6.09 30.34 -7.76
N ASN A 481 5.99 29.06 -8.11
CA ASN A 481 7.13 28.24 -8.53
C ASN A 481 7.38 28.34 -10.04
N GLY A 482 6.52 29.03 -10.78
CA GLY A 482 6.65 29.27 -12.21
C GLY A 482 7.76 30.26 -12.55
N SER A 483 7.97 30.39 -13.85
CA SER A 483 8.91 31.25 -14.56
C SER A 483 8.22 32.53 -15.04
N THR A 484 6.88 32.58 -15.02
CA THR A 484 6.10 33.77 -15.38
C THR A 484 5.31 34.31 -14.18
N PRO A 485 5.32 35.64 -13.93
CA PRO A 485 4.69 36.22 -12.75
C PRO A 485 3.17 36.07 -12.75
N VAL A 486 2.62 35.65 -11.61
CA VAL A 486 1.19 35.71 -11.34
C VAL A 486 0.74 37.09 -10.85
N ARG A 487 -0.52 37.42 -11.12
CA ARG A 487 -1.11 38.74 -10.87
C ARG A 487 -2.41 38.64 -10.09
N ASN A 488 -2.74 39.71 -9.38
CA ASN A 488 -3.99 39.86 -8.63
C ASN A 488 -4.27 38.66 -7.70
N VAL A 489 -3.25 38.21 -6.97
CA VAL A 489 -3.39 37.11 -6.02
C VAL A 489 -4.27 37.57 -4.85
N SER A 490 -5.33 36.84 -4.57
CA SER A 490 -6.23 37.04 -3.45
C SER A 490 -6.27 35.78 -2.61
N LEU A 491 -5.92 35.90 -1.33
CA LEU A 491 -5.95 34.77 -0.39
C LEU A 491 -7.22 34.84 0.48
N ALA A 492 -7.75 33.70 0.90
CA ALA A 492 -8.81 33.63 1.90
C ALA A 492 -8.62 32.44 2.83
N LEU A 493 -9.13 32.56 4.06
CA LEU A 493 -9.14 31.50 5.08
C LEU A 493 -10.55 31.34 5.63
N LYS A 494 -10.98 30.10 5.81
CA LYS A 494 -12.27 29.75 6.41
C LYS A 494 -12.12 28.54 7.32
N ALA A 495 -12.65 28.60 8.53
CA ALA A 495 -12.77 27.45 9.42
C ALA A 495 -14.17 26.82 9.34
N SER A 496 -14.29 25.53 9.69
CA SER A 496 -15.58 24.83 9.79
C SER A 496 -16.43 25.31 10.98
N SER A 497 -17.71 24.93 11.01
CA SER A 497 -18.74 25.53 11.86
C SER A 497 -18.41 25.50 13.36
N GLY A 498 -18.31 26.69 13.96
CA GLY A 498 -18.03 26.91 15.38
C GLY A 498 -16.70 27.62 15.62
N ALA A 499 -15.66 27.27 14.85
CA ALA A 499 -14.34 27.90 14.98
C ALA A 499 -14.28 29.28 14.29
N SER A 500 -13.47 30.16 14.87
CA SER A 500 -13.14 31.47 14.27
C SER A 500 -11.69 31.46 13.79
N VAL A 501 -11.45 31.99 12.58
CA VAL A 501 -10.10 32.15 12.01
C VAL A 501 -9.80 33.63 11.86
N THR A 502 -8.68 34.07 12.43
CA THR A 502 -8.21 35.46 12.44
C THR A 502 -6.84 35.53 11.77
N PRO A 503 -6.76 35.89 10.48
CA PRO A 503 -5.49 36.18 9.81
C PRO A 503 -4.89 37.50 10.31
N ALA A 504 -3.56 37.57 10.43
CA ALA A 504 -2.84 38.80 10.80
C ALA A 504 -3.04 39.92 9.77
N SER A 505 -3.13 39.55 8.49
CA SER A 505 -3.60 40.38 7.38
C SER A 505 -3.98 39.46 6.22
N VAL A 506 -5.09 39.69 5.52
CA VAL A 506 -5.42 38.95 4.29
C VAL A 506 -4.90 39.76 3.10
N PRO A 507 -3.80 39.37 2.46
CA PRO A 507 -3.21 40.17 1.41
C PRO A 507 -3.92 39.93 0.08
N THR A 508 -4.18 41.02 -0.63
CA THR A 508 -4.19 41.02 -2.09
C THR A 508 -2.82 41.46 -2.57
N ARG A 509 -2.19 40.71 -3.49
CA ARG A 509 -0.91 41.08 -4.09
C ARG A 509 -1.11 41.29 -5.59
N GLN A 510 -0.74 42.48 -6.08
CA GLN A 510 -0.94 42.81 -7.48
C GLN A 510 -0.04 41.97 -8.42
N ILE A 511 1.20 41.72 -8.01
CA ILE A 511 2.17 40.87 -8.72
C ILE A 511 2.94 40.05 -7.69
N VAL A 512 3.06 38.75 -7.94
CA VAL A 512 4.02 37.85 -7.28
C VAL A 512 4.98 37.40 -8.36
N TRP A 513 6.28 37.61 -8.14
CA TRP A 513 7.32 37.21 -9.10
C TRP A 513 7.70 35.74 -8.91
N PRO A 514 8.28 35.09 -9.95
CA PRO A 514 8.89 33.77 -9.84
C PRO A 514 9.74 33.60 -8.57
N GLY A 515 9.40 32.59 -7.76
CA GLY A 515 10.05 32.26 -6.49
C GLY A 515 9.64 33.12 -5.28
N GLU A 516 8.80 34.13 -5.46
CA GLU A 516 8.30 34.96 -4.37
C GLU A 516 7.22 34.21 -3.57
N LYS A 517 7.19 34.46 -2.26
CA LYS A 517 6.25 33.85 -1.32
C LYS A 517 5.41 34.91 -0.64
N ILE A 518 4.13 34.63 -0.47
CA ILE A 518 3.25 35.37 0.44
C ILE A 518 3.05 34.49 1.67
N ARG A 519 3.35 35.02 2.87
CA ARG A 519 3.12 34.33 4.15
C ARG A 519 2.15 35.11 5.00
N VAL A 520 1.11 34.44 5.47
CA VAL A 520 0.04 35.02 6.29
C VAL A 520 -0.08 34.23 7.57
N PRO A 521 0.50 34.72 8.69
CA PRO A 521 0.21 34.17 10.00
C PRO A 521 -1.28 34.29 10.31
N PHE A 522 -1.87 33.28 10.92
CA PHE A 522 -3.26 33.27 11.35
C PHE A 522 -3.42 32.56 12.70
N THR A 523 -4.54 32.85 13.38
CA THR A 523 -4.94 32.16 14.61
C THR A 523 -6.34 31.58 14.43
N VAL A 524 -6.49 30.31 14.79
CA VAL A 524 -7.78 29.63 14.90
C VAL A 524 -8.14 29.58 16.37
N ALA A 525 -9.34 30.06 16.72
CA ALA A 525 -9.91 29.86 18.05
C ALA A 525 -11.12 28.92 17.92
N ILE A 526 -11.04 27.78 18.59
CA ILE A 526 -12.10 26.79 18.63
C ILE A 526 -12.89 27.02 19.93
N PRO A 527 -14.23 27.08 19.90
CA PRO A 527 -15.03 27.23 21.10
C PRO A 527 -14.75 26.13 22.10
N ALA A 528 -14.86 26.45 23.39
CA ALA A 528 -14.88 25.43 24.42
C ALA A 528 -16.05 24.46 24.14
N SER A 529 -15.75 23.17 24.24
CA SER A 529 -16.66 22.06 23.97
C SER A 529 -16.73 21.17 25.21
N ASP A 530 -17.77 20.35 25.31
CA ASP A 530 -17.80 19.25 26.26
C ASP A 530 -17.10 18.00 25.71
N ASN A 531 -16.41 18.06 24.56
CA ASN A 531 -15.61 16.95 24.04
C ASN A 531 -14.16 17.05 24.54
N LEU A 532 -13.50 15.91 24.78
CA LEU A 532 -12.08 15.88 25.16
C LEU A 532 -11.20 16.47 24.06
N PHE A 533 -11.42 16.05 22.81
CA PHE A 533 -10.74 16.62 21.64
C PHE A 533 -11.76 17.25 20.71
N THR A 534 -11.44 18.43 20.18
CA THR A 534 -12.26 19.10 19.17
C THR A 534 -11.42 19.43 17.95
N THR A 535 -11.71 18.76 16.85
CA THR A 535 -11.04 18.97 15.56
C THR A 535 -11.85 19.95 14.71
N THR A 536 -11.19 20.96 14.16
CA THR A 536 -11.76 21.83 13.12
C THR A 536 -10.93 21.74 11.85
N SER A 537 -11.57 21.88 10.70
CA SER A 537 -10.88 22.02 9.42
C SER A 537 -10.74 23.50 9.08
N VAL A 538 -9.58 23.87 8.56
CA VAL A 538 -9.30 25.18 8.00
C VAL A 538 -9.01 25.01 6.52
N LYS A 539 -9.77 25.74 5.71
CA LYS A 539 -9.59 25.82 4.26
C LYS A 539 -8.96 27.15 3.91
N ALA A 540 -7.85 27.10 3.20
CA ALA A 540 -7.27 28.22 2.48
C ALA A 540 -7.69 28.18 1.01
N THR A 541 -7.90 29.34 0.41
CA THR A 541 -8.04 29.48 -1.05
C THR A 541 -7.16 30.59 -1.58
N ALA A 542 -6.73 30.45 -2.83
CA ALA A 542 -5.98 31.46 -3.56
C ALA A 542 -6.55 31.61 -4.98
N ASP A 543 -6.97 32.82 -5.32
CA ASP A 543 -7.39 33.19 -6.68
C ASP A 543 -6.33 34.08 -7.32
N PHE A 544 -5.97 33.82 -8.58
CA PHE A 544 -4.97 34.63 -9.28
C PHE A 544 -5.17 34.64 -10.81
N ARG A 545 -4.43 35.53 -11.48
CA ARG A 545 -4.34 35.64 -12.94
C ARG A 545 -2.91 35.37 -13.40
N TYR A 546 -2.74 34.92 -14.64
CA TYR A 546 -1.41 34.73 -15.24
C TYR A 546 -1.38 35.24 -16.69
N LEU A 547 -0.17 35.35 -17.24
CA LEU A 547 0.13 36.18 -18.43
C LEU A 547 -0.66 35.84 -19.69
N VAL A 548 -1.00 34.57 -19.92
CA VAL A 548 -1.77 34.13 -21.12
C VAL A 548 -3.29 34.29 -20.97
N GLY A 549 -3.74 35.19 -20.10
CA GLY A 549 -5.16 35.56 -19.96
C GLY A 549 -5.99 34.58 -19.12
N GLY A 550 -5.37 33.55 -18.54
CA GLY A 550 -6.04 32.59 -17.67
C GLY A 550 -6.19 33.06 -16.23
N SER A 551 -7.00 32.31 -15.48
CA SER A 551 -7.12 32.39 -14.02
C SER A 551 -6.77 31.06 -13.39
N GLY A 552 -6.21 31.10 -12.20
CA GLY A 552 -6.00 29.93 -11.36
C GLY A 552 -6.76 30.08 -10.05
N GLU A 553 -7.29 28.96 -9.58
CA GLU A 553 -7.84 28.81 -8.24
C GLU A 553 -7.10 27.66 -7.59
N LEU A 554 -6.66 27.86 -6.35
CA LEU A 554 -6.11 26.82 -5.50
C LEU A 554 -6.91 26.75 -4.21
N ALA A 555 -6.98 25.56 -3.65
CA ALA A 555 -7.39 25.36 -2.28
C ALA A 555 -6.35 24.49 -1.57
N ALA A 556 -6.21 24.68 -0.28
CA ALA A 556 -5.61 23.72 0.62
C ALA A 556 -6.54 23.61 1.84
N ALA A 557 -6.61 22.43 2.42
CA ALA A 557 -7.35 22.23 3.66
C ALA A 557 -6.53 21.38 4.60
N ASP A 558 -6.48 21.78 5.86
CA ASP A 558 -5.86 20.98 6.91
C ASP A 558 -6.75 21.03 8.14
N SER A 559 -6.55 20.09 9.06
CA SER A 559 -7.28 20.05 10.32
C SER A 559 -6.37 20.37 11.49
N THR A 560 -6.94 20.94 12.53
CA THR A 560 -6.24 21.14 13.78
C THR A 560 -7.14 20.75 14.94
N THR A 561 -6.57 20.01 15.88
CA THR A 561 -7.23 19.59 17.11
C THR A 561 -6.85 20.56 18.22
N VAL A 562 -7.86 20.96 19.00
CA VAL A 562 -7.66 21.57 20.31
C VAL A 562 -8.10 20.59 21.39
N ASN A 563 -7.47 20.74 22.54
CA ASN A 563 -7.70 19.94 23.74
C ASN A 563 -7.85 20.87 24.95
N HIS A 564 -8.39 20.32 26.04
CA HIS A 564 -8.63 21.05 27.28
C HIS A 564 -7.44 20.91 28.23
N PRO A 565 -7.07 21.97 28.96
CA PRO A 565 -5.98 21.92 29.92
C PRO A 565 -6.06 20.79 30.92
N VAL A 566 -5.01 19.98 31.02
CA VAL A 566 -4.85 19.06 32.14
C VAL A 566 -4.49 19.87 33.40
N THR A 567 -5.28 19.68 34.45
CA THR A 567 -5.12 20.40 35.72
C THR A 567 -4.60 19.47 36.82
N GLY A 568 -3.88 20.06 37.77
CA GLY A 568 -3.44 19.33 38.96
C GLY A 568 -4.62 18.67 39.69
N PRO A 569 -4.47 17.46 40.24
CA PRO A 569 -3.19 16.81 40.57
C PRO A 569 -2.54 15.97 39.46
N TYR A 570 -3.15 15.85 38.27
CA TYR A 570 -2.58 15.06 37.18
C TYR A 570 -1.31 15.68 36.60
N GLN A 571 -0.36 14.83 36.24
CA GLN A 571 0.80 15.16 35.42
C GLN A 571 0.73 14.37 34.11
N THR A 572 1.33 14.91 33.06
CA THR A 572 1.38 14.30 31.73
C THR A 572 2.81 13.90 31.38
N PHE A 573 3.00 12.73 30.80
CA PHE A 573 4.29 12.30 30.25
C PHE A 573 4.08 11.61 28.91
N ALA A 574 5.01 11.81 27.98
CA ALA A 574 5.04 11.06 26.74
C ALA A 574 6.48 10.74 26.35
N SER A 575 6.77 9.48 26.04
CA SER A 575 8.05 9.07 25.44
C SER A 575 8.06 9.23 23.92
N THR A 576 6.90 9.54 23.33
CA THR A 576 6.69 9.81 21.90
C THR A 576 5.66 10.95 21.73
N THR A 577 5.12 11.14 20.52
CA THR A 577 4.10 12.17 20.26
C THR A 577 2.80 11.84 20.99
N ALA A 578 2.37 12.72 21.90
CA ALA A 578 1.06 12.63 22.54
C ALA A 578 0.43 14.01 22.81
N GLN A 579 -0.90 14.02 22.92
CA GLN A 579 -1.72 15.14 23.38
C GLN A 579 -2.67 14.65 24.48
N PHE A 580 -2.96 15.52 25.44
CA PHE A 580 -3.73 15.19 26.63
C PHE A 580 -4.91 16.14 26.78
N SER A 581 -6.02 15.66 27.32
CA SER A 581 -7.18 16.50 27.54
C SER A 581 -7.91 16.13 28.83
N GLN A 582 -8.44 17.13 29.53
CA GLN A 582 -9.27 16.92 30.72
C GLN A 582 -10.56 17.74 30.65
N VAL A 583 -11.71 17.08 30.78
CA VAL A 583 -13.03 17.72 30.92
C VAL A 583 -13.76 17.09 32.09
N GLY A 584 -13.81 17.79 33.22
CA GLY A 584 -14.36 17.26 34.46
C GLY A 584 -13.55 16.06 34.97
N ASP A 585 -14.21 14.91 35.11
CA ASP A 585 -13.62 13.63 35.51
C ASP A 585 -13.17 12.76 34.32
N ARG A 586 -13.39 13.23 33.09
CA ARG A 586 -12.95 12.54 31.88
C ARG A 586 -11.55 12.97 31.48
N LEU A 587 -10.82 11.99 30.97
CA LEU A 587 -9.40 12.07 30.62
C LEU A 587 -9.24 11.54 29.19
N GLY A 588 -8.61 12.31 28.31
CA GLY A 588 -8.36 11.91 26.93
C GLY A 588 -6.87 11.86 26.61
N ILE A 589 -6.42 10.82 25.93
CA ILE A 589 -5.05 10.69 25.44
C ILE A 589 -5.09 10.41 23.93
N GLN A 590 -4.46 11.28 23.15
CA GLN A 590 -4.08 10.99 21.77
C GLN A 590 -2.59 10.65 21.76
N ALA A 591 -2.20 9.40 21.51
CA ALA A 591 -0.80 8.98 21.57
C ALA A 591 -0.40 8.11 20.37
N GLN A 592 0.85 8.28 19.93
CA GLN A 592 1.53 7.36 19.03
C GLN A 592 2.32 6.33 19.85
N GLY A 593 2.89 5.31 19.19
CA GLY A 593 3.89 4.44 19.80
C GLY A 593 3.98 3.09 19.11
N ALA A 594 5.19 2.55 19.03
CA ALA A 594 5.48 1.23 18.47
C ALA A 594 4.95 0.11 19.37
N ASP A 595 5.31 0.11 20.66
CA ASP A 595 4.82 -0.86 21.64
C ASP A 595 5.23 -0.49 23.09
N LEU A 596 4.83 -1.34 24.05
CA LEU A 596 5.26 -1.34 25.46
C LEU A 596 5.94 -2.65 25.89
N TRP A 597 6.11 -3.61 24.98
CA TRP A 597 6.60 -4.95 25.28
C TRP A 597 8.11 -5.10 25.04
N GLY A 598 8.78 -5.86 25.92
CA GLY A 598 10.21 -6.12 25.84
C GLY A 598 11.02 -4.83 25.84
N SER A 599 11.90 -4.65 24.84
CA SER A 599 12.79 -3.48 24.75
C SER A 599 12.12 -2.20 24.24
N VAL A 600 10.84 -2.22 23.88
CA VAL A 600 10.11 -1.07 23.36
C VAL A 600 9.23 -0.48 24.46
N ASN A 601 9.30 0.83 24.67
CA ASN A 601 8.60 1.51 25.77
C ASN A 601 8.07 2.90 25.35
N GLU A 602 7.16 2.90 24.39
CA GLU A 602 6.62 4.11 23.76
C GLU A 602 5.16 4.35 24.15
N TYR A 603 4.86 5.46 24.84
CA TYR A 603 3.51 5.75 25.33
C TYR A 603 3.27 7.23 25.66
N GLY A 604 1.99 7.58 25.78
CA GLY A 604 1.53 8.78 26.48
C GLY A 604 0.73 8.42 27.73
N ALA A 605 0.94 9.11 28.84
CA ALA A 605 0.29 8.86 30.12
C ALA A 605 -0.16 10.13 30.84
N MET A 606 -1.30 10.04 31.54
CA MET A 606 -1.74 10.98 32.56
C MET A 606 -1.76 10.29 33.91
N TYR A 607 -1.02 10.80 34.88
CA TYR A 607 -0.71 10.07 36.10
C TYR A 607 -0.69 10.94 37.36
N LEU A 608 -0.78 10.27 38.51
CA LEU A 608 -0.62 10.85 39.83
C LEU A 608 0.71 10.35 40.44
N PRO A 609 1.66 11.24 40.73
CA PRO A 609 2.94 10.82 41.27
C PRO A 609 2.84 10.21 42.67
N GLY A 610 3.48 9.07 42.88
CA GLY A 610 3.60 8.40 44.19
C GLY A 610 2.27 8.01 44.86
N LYS A 611 1.20 7.79 44.08
CA LYS A 611 -0.14 7.46 44.62
C LYS A 611 -0.44 5.98 44.74
N GLU A 612 0.30 5.12 44.09
CA GLU A 612 0.13 3.67 44.22
C GLU A 612 0.97 3.16 45.38
N HIS A 613 0.38 2.37 46.27
CA HIS A 613 1.05 1.76 47.43
C HIS A 613 0.41 0.42 47.79
N ASP A 614 0.97 -0.27 48.79
CA ASP A 614 0.37 -1.52 49.27
C ASP A 614 -1.09 -1.31 49.72
N GLY A 615 -1.99 -2.18 49.25
CA GLY A 615 -3.43 -2.07 49.46
C GLY A 615 -4.18 -1.14 48.51
N SER A 616 -3.49 -0.49 47.55
CA SER A 616 -4.14 0.33 46.53
C SER A 616 -5.06 -0.50 45.63
N THR A 617 -6.16 0.13 45.24
CA THR A 617 -7.15 -0.35 44.27
C THR A 617 -7.39 0.79 43.29
N THR A 618 -6.83 0.65 42.10
CA THR A 618 -6.94 1.62 41.02
C THR A 618 -8.02 1.17 40.05
N VAL A 619 -8.96 2.05 39.71
CA VAL A 619 -10.09 1.77 38.81
C VAL A 619 -10.15 2.83 37.73
N VAL A 620 -10.45 2.43 36.49
CA VAL A 620 -10.77 3.34 35.38
C VAL A 620 -11.82 2.72 34.47
N LYS A 621 -12.65 3.55 33.85
CA LYS A 621 -13.48 3.18 32.72
C LYS A 621 -12.82 3.63 31.42
N ILE A 622 -12.64 2.73 30.46
CA ILE A 622 -12.27 3.06 29.09
C ILE A 622 -13.58 3.26 28.33
N ASP A 623 -13.88 4.51 27.97
CA ASP A 623 -15.11 4.85 27.26
C ASP A 623 -15.02 4.47 25.78
N SER A 624 -13.85 4.72 25.16
CA SER A 624 -13.56 4.32 23.79
C SER A 624 -12.06 4.32 23.51
N GLN A 625 -11.64 3.56 22.50
CA GLN A 625 -10.27 3.53 21.99
C GLN A 625 -10.30 3.39 20.46
N SER A 626 -9.37 4.06 19.78
CA SER A 626 -9.15 3.90 18.35
C SER A 626 -8.59 2.52 18.00
N ASP A 627 -9.15 1.87 16.99
CA ASP A 627 -8.65 0.60 16.44
C ASP A 627 -7.53 0.85 15.42
N THR A 628 -6.39 1.36 15.90
CA THR A 628 -5.21 1.61 15.05
C THR A 628 -4.45 0.33 14.74
N ASN A 629 -4.56 -0.67 15.61
CA ASN A 629 -3.97 -1.99 15.49
C ASN A 629 -4.63 -2.93 16.51
N VAL A 630 -4.72 -4.23 16.21
CA VAL A 630 -5.24 -5.25 17.13
C VAL A 630 -4.51 -5.32 18.48
N TRP A 631 -3.27 -4.83 18.54
CA TRP A 631 -2.39 -4.75 19.72
C TRP A 631 -2.21 -3.33 20.28
N ALA A 632 -2.95 -2.33 19.79
CA ALA A 632 -3.03 -1.03 20.46
C ALA A 632 -3.49 -1.24 21.92
N LYS A 633 -2.89 -0.54 22.88
CA LYS A 633 -3.14 -0.78 24.31
C LYS A 633 -3.54 0.51 25.00
N ALA A 634 -4.55 0.42 25.85
CA ALA A 634 -4.90 1.49 26.76
C ALA A 634 -5.43 0.96 28.07
N GLY A 635 -5.19 1.68 29.17
CA GLY A 635 -5.65 1.26 30.49
C GLY A 635 -4.85 1.87 31.62
N ILE A 636 -4.60 1.09 32.68
CA ILE A 636 -3.89 1.52 33.89
C ILE A 636 -2.40 1.18 33.74
N MET A 637 -1.54 2.15 34.05
CA MET A 637 -0.09 1.96 34.16
C MET A 637 0.39 2.30 35.58
N VAL A 638 1.26 1.45 36.12
CA VAL A 638 2.00 1.68 37.36
C VAL A 638 3.49 1.55 37.09
N ARG A 639 4.29 2.52 37.56
CA ARG A 639 5.76 2.49 37.52
C ARG A 639 6.35 3.18 38.73
N ASN A 640 7.58 2.82 39.12
CA ASN A 640 8.31 3.60 40.14
C ASN A 640 8.48 5.07 39.72
N ASP A 641 8.64 5.32 38.43
CA ASP A 641 8.70 6.63 37.81
C ASP A 641 8.13 6.52 36.38
N ILE A 642 6.96 7.11 36.13
CA ILE A 642 6.32 7.09 34.80
C ILE A 642 7.11 7.92 33.78
N THR A 643 8.01 8.81 34.20
CA THR A 643 8.81 9.62 33.26
C THR A 643 10.08 8.92 32.76
N ASN A 644 10.45 7.80 33.38
CA ASN A 644 11.65 7.04 33.00
C ASN A 644 11.34 5.92 32.00
N ALA A 645 11.13 6.29 30.74
CA ALA A 645 10.80 5.35 29.67
C ALA A 645 11.94 4.40 29.26
N ASN A 646 13.18 4.58 29.71
CA ASN A 646 14.31 3.75 29.25
C ASN A 646 14.81 2.73 30.29
N ALA A 647 14.33 2.76 31.54
CA ALA A 647 14.74 1.84 32.62
C ALA A 647 13.86 1.94 33.89
N GLY A 648 12.55 2.13 33.76
CA GLY A 648 11.66 2.32 34.91
C GLY A 648 11.30 1.00 35.59
N ALA A 649 11.94 0.66 36.71
CA ALA A 649 11.58 -0.48 37.55
C ALA A 649 10.12 -0.39 38.09
N GLY A 650 9.58 -1.52 38.52
CA GLY A 650 8.25 -1.62 39.12
C GLY A 650 7.12 -1.52 38.11
N HIS A 651 7.29 -2.08 36.91
CA HIS A 651 6.39 -1.84 35.79
C HIS A 651 5.28 -2.88 35.69
N VAL A 652 4.03 -2.43 35.68
CA VAL A 652 2.85 -3.25 35.37
C VAL A 652 1.81 -2.42 34.65
N ILE A 653 1.15 -3.04 33.67
CA ILE A 653 0.01 -2.46 32.96
C ILE A 653 -1.17 -3.40 32.98
N LEU A 654 -2.37 -2.84 33.11
CA LEU A 654 -3.63 -3.51 32.86
C LEU A 654 -4.28 -2.80 31.67
N ALA A 655 -4.54 -3.54 30.60
CA ALA A 655 -4.91 -2.97 29.30
C ALA A 655 -6.17 -3.61 28.72
N GLU A 656 -6.84 -2.86 27.87
CA GLU A 656 -7.75 -3.38 26.85
C GLU A 656 -7.12 -3.16 25.46
N THR A 657 -7.35 -4.09 24.53
CA THR A 657 -6.82 -4.05 23.16
C THR A 657 -7.90 -4.32 22.13
N PRO A 658 -7.92 -3.63 20.96
CA PRO A 658 -9.01 -3.78 19.99
C PRO A 658 -9.24 -5.21 19.51
N GLY A 659 -8.17 -6.00 19.34
CA GLY A 659 -8.25 -7.35 18.78
C GLY A 659 -7.88 -8.50 19.72
N ASN A 660 -7.26 -8.24 20.89
CA ASN A 660 -6.70 -9.29 21.75
C ASN A 660 -7.25 -9.29 23.19
N GLY A 661 -8.31 -8.51 23.46
CA GLY A 661 -9.01 -8.54 24.73
C GLY A 661 -8.30 -7.79 25.85
N PHE A 662 -8.48 -8.27 27.09
CA PHE A 662 -7.93 -7.66 28.30
C PHE A 662 -6.61 -8.31 28.68
N LEU A 663 -5.60 -7.50 28.97
CA LEU A 663 -4.22 -7.93 29.23
C LEU A 663 -3.73 -7.42 30.59
N LEU A 664 -2.99 -8.26 31.32
CA LEU A 664 -2.12 -7.84 32.40
C LEU A 664 -0.68 -8.18 31.99
N ASP A 665 0.14 -7.16 31.79
CA ASP A 665 1.55 -7.32 31.46
C ASP A 665 2.40 -6.78 32.62
N TRP A 666 3.48 -7.47 32.99
CA TRP A 666 4.33 -7.06 34.09
C TRP A 666 5.82 -7.40 33.87
N ASP A 667 6.65 -6.65 34.60
CA ASP A 667 8.09 -6.84 34.77
C ASP A 667 8.33 -7.95 35.81
N SER A 668 8.60 -9.17 35.34
CA SER A 668 8.65 -10.35 36.23
C SER A 668 10.03 -10.62 36.82
N ASP A 669 11.09 -10.05 36.23
CA ASP A 669 12.48 -10.22 36.70
C ASP A 669 13.08 -8.95 37.35
N GLY A 670 12.40 -7.82 37.24
CA GLY A 670 12.75 -6.56 37.88
C GLY A 670 13.68 -5.66 37.07
N ASP A 671 13.88 -5.93 35.78
CA ASP A 671 14.75 -5.13 34.90
C ASP A 671 14.08 -3.85 34.36
N GLY A 672 12.77 -3.69 34.58
CA GLY A 672 11.96 -2.53 34.16
C GLY A 672 11.28 -2.67 32.80
N LEU A 673 11.39 -3.83 32.15
CA LEU A 673 10.75 -4.17 30.88
C LEU A 673 9.54 -5.09 31.13
N LEU A 674 8.53 -5.03 30.25
CA LEU A 674 7.42 -5.98 30.32
C LEU A 674 7.81 -7.26 29.59
N ASP A 675 7.78 -8.39 30.30
CA ASP A 675 8.26 -9.68 29.79
C ASP A 675 7.27 -10.84 30.04
N GLN A 676 6.25 -10.62 30.87
CA GLN A 676 5.25 -11.62 31.20
C GLN A 676 3.83 -11.06 31.05
N GLN A 677 2.92 -11.89 30.55
CA GLN A 677 1.55 -11.53 30.20
C GLN A 677 0.53 -12.56 30.68
N ALA A 678 -0.66 -12.08 31.02
CA ALA A 678 -1.90 -12.83 31.09
C ALA A 678 -2.99 -12.14 30.26
N SER A 679 -3.80 -12.91 29.53
CA SER A 679 -4.84 -12.36 28.65
C SER A 679 -6.15 -13.13 28.73
N VAL A 680 -7.28 -12.43 28.60
CA VAL A 680 -8.62 -13.02 28.63
C VAL A 680 -9.62 -12.28 27.74
N ALA A 681 -10.64 -13.02 27.29
CA ALA A 681 -11.84 -12.53 26.61
C ALA A 681 -11.58 -11.71 25.33
N SER A 682 -12.63 -11.10 24.80
CA SER A 682 -12.56 -10.15 23.68
C SER A 682 -12.91 -8.76 24.19
N ALA A 683 -12.27 -7.73 23.62
CA ALA A 683 -12.48 -6.35 24.03
C ALA A 683 -13.89 -5.86 23.67
N VAL A 684 -14.42 -4.98 24.52
CA VAL A 684 -15.74 -4.38 24.38
C VAL A 684 -15.73 -2.99 24.98
N TYR A 685 -16.12 -1.98 24.20
CA TYR A 685 -16.18 -0.60 24.70
C TYR A 685 -17.64 -0.18 24.95
N PRO A 686 -17.93 0.50 26.08
CA PRO A 686 -17.00 0.78 27.18
C PRO A 686 -16.72 -0.45 28.07
N ALA A 687 -15.56 -0.45 28.72
CA ALA A 687 -15.19 -1.42 29.76
C ALA A 687 -14.57 -0.74 30.99
N TRP A 688 -14.50 -1.46 32.10
CA TRP A 688 -13.82 -1.00 33.32
C TRP A 688 -12.65 -1.90 33.65
N LEU A 689 -11.54 -1.28 34.03
CA LEU A 689 -10.35 -1.96 34.51
C LEU A 689 -10.16 -1.66 36.00
N LYS A 690 -9.72 -2.66 36.75
CA LYS A 690 -9.37 -2.54 38.16
C LYS A 690 -8.08 -3.28 38.46
N LEU A 691 -7.11 -2.58 39.00
CA LEU A 691 -5.84 -3.12 39.45
C LEU A 691 -5.77 -3.08 40.98
N VAL A 692 -5.47 -4.21 41.61
CA VAL A 692 -5.37 -4.33 43.07
C VAL A 692 -3.94 -4.74 43.43
N ARG A 693 -3.31 -3.98 44.33
CA ARG A 693 -1.94 -4.23 44.80
C ARG A 693 -1.92 -4.82 46.22
N SER A 694 -1.07 -5.84 46.39
CA SER A 694 -0.74 -6.46 47.67
C SER A 694 0.77 -6.76 47.71
N GLY A 695 1.53 -5.90 48.38
CA GLY A 695 3.00 -5.92 48.39
C GLY A 695 3.56 -5.63 47.01
N THR A 696 4.27 -6.62 46.45
CA THR A 696 4.80 -6.62 45.07
C THR A 696 3.85 -7.29 44.08
N THR A 697 2.75 -7.88 44.55
CA THR A 697 1.81 -8.62 43.70
C THR A 697 0.66 -7.72 43.24
N PHE A 698 0.34 -7.79 41.95
CA PHE A 698 -0.72 -7.05 41.29
C PHE A 698 -1.74 -8.00 40.67
N SER A 699 -3.02 -7.77 40.93
CA SER A 699 -4.12 -8.52 40.33
C SER A 699 -4.99 -7.61 39.47
N GLY A 700 -5.10 -7.93 38.18
CA GLY A 700 -5.87 -7.18 37.21
C GLY A 700 -7.24 -7.78 36.98
N TYR A 701 -8.27 -6.93 36.93
CA TYR A 701 -9.66 -7.31 36.71
C TYR A 701 -10.29 -6.44 35.63
N TYR A 702 -11.25 -7.01 34.90
CA TYR A 702 -12.10 -6.27 33.96
C TYR A 702 -13.58 -6.41 34.32
N SER A 703 -14.40 -5.47 33.85
CA SER A 703 -15.85 -5.52 33.92
C SER A 703 -16.45 -4.90 32.65
N THR A 704 -17.55 -5.47 32.17
CA THR A 704 -18.30 -4.98 30.99
C THR A 704 -19.64 -4.33 31.37
N ASP A 705 -20.02 -4.42 32.64
CA ASP A 705 -21.26 -3.85 33.20
C ASP A 705 -21.00 -2.86 34.36
N GLY A 706 -19.72 -2.67 34.75
CA GLY A 706 -19.28 -1.81 35.84
C GLY A 706 -19.50 -2.38 37.25
N THR A 707 -20.01 -3.61 37.39
CA THR A 707 -20.38 -4.23 38.67
C THR A 707 -19.79 -5.62 38.87
N THR A 708 -19.74 -6.44 37.83
CA THR A 708 -19.21 -7.81 37.82
C THR A 708 -17.74 -7.76 37.41
N TRP A 709 -16.85 -8.13 38.33
CA TRP A 709 -15.40 -8.10 38.10
C TRP A 709 -14.84 -9.50 37.83
N ASN A 710 -14.20 -9.65 36.68
CA ASN A 710 -13.57 -10.89 36.23
C ASN A 710 -12.05 -10.75 36.27
N LEU A 711 -11.34 -11.78 36.72
CA LEU A 711 -9.87 -11.78 36.80
C LEU A 711 -9.28 -11.89 35.39
N VAL A 712 -8.32 -11.01 35.08
CA VAL A 712 -7.44 -11.12 33.90
C VAL A 712 -6.22 -11.96 34.27
N GLY A 713 -5.54 -11.61 35.37
CA GLY A 713 -4.38 -12.32 35.86
C GLY A 713 -3.84 -11.75 37.17
N THR A 714 -2.83 -12.41 37.72
CA THR A 714 -2.08 -11.97 38.90
C THR A 714 -0.59 -12.14 38.61
N GLY A 715 0.17 -11.05 38.74
CA GLY A 715 1.62 -11.02 38.51
C GLY A 715 2.38 -10.48 39.71
N ASP A 716 3.61 -10.93 39.91
CA ASP A 716 4.52 -10.39 40.93
C ASP A 716 5.57 -9.49 40.26
N VAL A 717 5.75 -8.29 40.82
CA VAL A 717 6.65 -7.24 40.32
C VAL A 717 7.72 -7.00 41.38
N PRO A 718 8.83 -7.76 41.37
CA PRO A 718 9.80 -7.77 42.48
C PRO A 718 10.50 -6.42 42.68
N SER A 719 10.52 -5.58 41.66
CA SER A 719 11.16 -4.26 41.64
C SER A 719 10.21 -3.11 42.05
N ALA A 720 8.97 -3.41 42.46
CA ALA A 720 7.97 -2.41 42.86
C ALA A 720 8.37 -1.67 44.16
N ALA A 721 8.48 -0.34 44.09
CA ALA A 721 8.80 0.52 45.24
C ALA A 721 7.61 0.65 46.20
N ALA A 722 7.89 1.10 47.44
CA ALA A 722 6.86 1.29 48.47
C ALA A 722 5.73 2.23 48.04
N THR A 723 6.06 3.24 47.25
CA THR A 723 5.11 4.11 46.54
C THR A 723 5.52 4.21 45.08
N GLN A 724 4.56 4.25 44.17
CA GLN A 724 4.76 4.31 42.73
C GLN A 724 3.82 5.33 42.09
N ASP A 725 4.17 5.77 40.89
CA ASP A 725 3.30 6.55 40.03
C ASP A 725 2.21 5.65 39.45
N VAL A 726 0.99 6.17 39.34
CA VAL A 726 -0.14 5.45 38.73
C VAL A 726 -1.00 6.38 37.90
N GLY A 727 -1.44 5.89 36.75
CA GLY A 727 -2.19 6.69 35.81
C GLY A 727 -2.89 5.89 34.73
N VAL A 728 -3.51 6.63 33.81
CA VAL A 728 -4.00 6.10 32.53
C VAL A 728 -2.96 6.30 31.45
N TYR A 729 -2.90 5.38 30.49
CA TYR A 729 -1.96 5.46 29.37
C TYR A 729 -2.59 4.97 28.07
N ALA A 730 -1.99 5.33 26.92
CA ALA A 730 -2.36 4.84 25.60
C ALA A 730 -1.16 4.67 24.67
N ILE A 731 -1.24 3.69 23.76
CA ILE A 731 -0.32 3.45 22.64
C ILE A 731 -1.09 3.04 21.39
N SER A 732 -0.62 3.43 20.21
CA SER A 732 -1.28 3.06 18.94
C SER A 732 -0.82 1.71 18.36
N HIS A 733 0.32 1.19 18.82
CA HIS A 733 1.00 0.01 18.26
C HIS A 733 1.25 0.14 16.75
N ALA A 734 1.45 1.38 16.31
CA ALA A 734 1.66 1.77 14.93
C ALA A 734 2.49 3.07 14.94
N PRO A 735 3.83 2.99 14.75
CA PRO A 735 4.67 4.18 14.71
C PRO A 735 4.11 5.18 13.71
N ARG A 736 3.95 6.44 14.13
CA ARG A 736 3.40 7.56 13.32
C ARG A 736 1.87 7.58 13.13
N THR A 737 1.13 6.60 13.64
CA THR A 737 -0.33 6.67 13.73
C THR A 737 -0.74 7.07 15.14
N THR A 738 -1.63 8.05 15.29
CA THR A 738 -2.14 8.50 16.59
C THR A 738 -3.42 7.75 16.94
N ALA A 739 -3.45 7.09 18.10
CA ALA A 739 -4.66 6.51 18.68
C ALA A 739 -5.26 7.48 19.70
N GLU A 740 -6.57 7.73 19.61
CA GLU A 740 -7.34 8.45 20.62
C GLU A 740 -7.98 7.46 21.58
N VAL A 741 -7.87 7.74 22.88
CA VAL A 741 -8.50 6.98 23.96
C VAL A 741 -9.14 7.93 24.95
N ASP A 742 -10.41 7.64 25.27
CA ASP A 742 -11.20 8.38 26.23
C ASP A 742 -11.43 7.52 27.48
N PHE A 743 -11.15 8.10 28.64
CA PHE A 743 -11.32 7.51 29.95
C PHE A 743 -12.25 8.34 30.82
N SER A 744 -12.92 7.68 31.76
CA SER A 744 -13.66 8.32 32.85
C SER A 744 -13.55 7.53 34.14
N GLY A 745 -13.89 8.17 35.26
CA GLY A 745 -13.94 7.51 36.57
C GLY A 745 -12.59 6.99 37.08
N PHE A 746 -11.47 7.56 36.63
CA PHE A 746 -10.15 7.21 37.17
C PHE A 746 -10.08 7.52 38.67
N SER A 747 -9.71 6.53 39.48
CA SER A 747 -9.56 6.66 40.92
C SER A 747 -8.53 5.68 41.47
N THR A 748 -7.85 6.08 42.54
CA THR A 748 -6.99 5.23 43.39
C THR A 748 -7.17 5.68 44.84
N ASN A 749 -7.17 4.73 45.78
CA ASN A 749 -7.36 4.97 47.21
C ASN A 749 -6.06 5.08 48.00
#